data_AF-A0A3Q2Z1W8-F1
#
_entry.id   AF-A0A3Q2Z1W8-F1
#
_cell.length_a   1.000
_cell.length_b   1.000
_cell.length_c   1.000
_cell.angle_alpha   90.00
_cell.angle_beta   90.00
_cell.angle_gamma   90.00
#
_symmetry.space_group_name_H-M   'P 1'
#
loop_
_entity.id
_entity.type
_entity.pdbx_description
1 polymer ?
#
loop_
_entity_poly.entity_id
_entity_poly.type
_entity_poly.pdbx_seq_one_letter_code
_entity_poly.pdbx_strand_id
1 'polypeptide(L)'
;MWKHVFFFLNFDFVLCQGNPTHQGAHVLPSTLILSLVLIFVVLLTIYCLRFKNHRKALVTSVDKKLPNGFLEEQEQRVVLLPRSPSLSKRYFPIPLDALEEEYRARSADDGKLFREEFNSLPCYYRHGSFEEASKEHNRDKNRYPNILPYDHSRVHNCLIKKFIAAQGPKLETVADFWRMIWEQKTATIVMLTNLKERKEDKCFQYWPEKGCWMYGNIRVAMEDVTVLVDYTVRKFCLQYQDSDGPRAPCLVTQLHFTSWPDFGVPFSPIGMLKFLKKVKAVNPPYAGPIVVHCSAGVGRTGTFIVIDSMIDMMHTEQRVDVFGFVSRIREQRCQLIQTDMQYSFIYQALLEYYLYGDTELDVCSLEGHLHGLHNTRAPHDRLGLEEEFRVLHSNLRSGASSFGIDDFNRVILSVKRGQEFTDYINASFIDGYRQKDYFIATQAPLSHTAEDFWRMVWEWRCHSIVMLTELKEREQEKCFQYWPSEGSVTFGDYTVELSGDSQGETFTLKDLVLTRTAEKQSQHVRHFHFHGWPEIGIPTEGRGMIDIIASVQRQQQQSGNRPIVVHCSAGAGRTGTFIALSNILERVKAEGLLDVFQTVKSLRMQRPHMVQTVEQYDFCYRVVQDFVDIFSDYANFK
;
A
#
# COMPACT_ATOMS: atom_id res chain seq x y z
N MET A 1 -27.27 -15.49 -4.95
CA MET A 1 -27.69 -16.16 -6.20
C MET A 1 -26.65 -17.22 -6.54
N TRP A 2 -26.80 -18.43 -6.00
CA TRP A 2 -25.99 -19.61 -6.35
C TRP A 2 -26.96 -20.63 -6.92
N LYS A 3 -26.93 -20.81 -8.25
CA LYS A 3 -27.58 -21.89 -9.00
C LYS A 3 -26.68 -22.24 -10.18
N HIS A 4 -26.62 -23.54 -10.47
CA HIS A 4 -25.90 -24.21 -11.58
C HIS A 4 -24.39 -24.28 -11.33
N VAL A 5 -23.81 -25.42 -10.93
CA VAL A 5 -23.72 -26.67 -11.70
C VAL A 5 -23.77 -27.89 -10.77
N PHE A 6 -24.86 -28.65 -10.84
CA PHE A 6 -24.98 -30.05 -10.44
C PHE A 6 -25.71 -30.71 -11.61
N PHE A 7 -25.05 -31.55 -12.41
CA PHE A 7 -25.69 -32.58 -13.24
C PHE A 7 -24.60 -33.51 -13.81
N PHE A 8 -24.93 -34.80 -13.87
CA PHE A 8 -24.11 -35.96 -14.30
C PHE A 8 -23.14 -36.56 -13.27
N LEU A 9 -23.68 -37.44 -12.43
CA LEU A 9 -23.44 -38.90 -12.51
C LEU A 9 -24.18 -39.60 -11.35
N ASN A 10 -25.47 -39.84 -11.53
CA ASN A 10 -26.20 -40.88 -10.78
C ASN A 10 -25.96 -42.21 -11.49
N PHE A 11 -25.38 -43.19 -10.79
CA PHE A 11 -25.48 -44.59 -11.16
C PHE A 11 -26.30 -45.30 -10.09
N ASP A 12 -27.58 -45.50 -10.40
CA ASP A 12 -28.51 -46.29 -9.61
C ASP A 12 -28.12 -47.78 -9.66
N PHE A 13 -27.92 -48.38 -8.49
CA PHE A 13 -27.85 -49.82 -8.32
C PHE A 13 -29.29 -50.36 -8.23
N VAL A 14 -29.86 -50.77 -9.36
CA VAL A 14 -31.14 -51.49 -9.41
C VAL A 14 -30.88 -52.97 -9.12
N LEU A 15 -31.30 -53.42 -7.95
CA LEU A 15 -31.47 -54.83 -7.59
C LEU A 15 -32.72 -55.38 -8.28
N CYS A 16 -32.55 -56.14 -9.37
CA CYS A 16 -33.60 -56.99 -9.93
C CYS A 16 -33.37 -58.44 -9.51
N GLN A 17 -34.40 -59.02 -8.89
CA GLN A 17 -34.54 -60.44 -8.60
C GLN A 17 -34.66 -61.27 -9.90
N GLY A 18 -33.93 -62.39 -9.97
CA GLY A 18 -34.09 -63.44 -10.97
C GLY A 18 -33.38 -64.71 -10.51
N ASN A 19 -34.13 -65.79 -10.34
CA ASN A 19 -33.73 -67.07 -9.75
C ASN A 19 -32.99 -67.98 -10.79
N PRO A 20 -32.56 -69.21 -10.47
CA PRO A 20 -31.18 -69.67 -10.67
C PRO A 20 -31.06 -70.74 -11.76
N THR A 21 -29.99 -70.73 -12.56
CA THR A 21 -29.36 -71.93 -13.15
C THR A 21 -28.38 -71.50 -14.24
N HIS A 22 -27.09 -71.50 -13.94
CA HIS A 22 -26.07 -72.26 -14.67
C HIS A 22 -24.69 -71.92 -14.11
N GLN A 23 -24.04 -72.97 -13.64
CA GLN A 23 -22.65 -72.96 -13.20
C GLN A 23 -21.72 -72.69 -14.38
N GLY A 24 -20.68 -71.88 -14.12
CA GLY A 24 -19.43 -71.88 -14.87
C GLY A 24 -19.35 -70.93 -16.06
N ALA A 25 -18.82 -69.71 -15.85
CA ALA A 25 -17.96 -68.98 -16.82
C ALA A 25 -17.57 -67.53 -16.41
N HIS A 26 -17.68 -67.09 -15.14
CA HIS A 26 -17.34 -65.69 -14.78
C HIS A 26 -16.19 -65.51 -13.77
N VAL A 27 -15.41 -66.55 -13.47
CA VAL A 27 -14.26 -66.43 -12.54
C VAL A 27 -13.03 -65.77 -13.19
N LEU A 28 -12.91 -65.81 -14.52
CA LEU A 28 -11.76 -65.20 -15.23
C LEU A 28 -11.80 -63.66 -15.33
N PRO A 29 -12.93 -62.98 -15.60
CA PRO A 29 -12.95 -61.51 -15.70
C PRO A 29 -12.79 -60.82 -14.34
N SER A 30 -13.39 -61.35 -13.28
CA SER A 30 -13.34 -60.77 -11.93
C SER A 30 -11.97 -60.90 -11.30
N THR A 31 -11.25 -62.00 -11.54
CA THR A 31 -9.87 -62.19 -11.07
C THR A 31 -8.89 -61.29 -11.83
N LEU A 32 -9.09 -61.06 -13.12
CA LEU A 32 -8.34 -60.07 -13.92
C LEU A 32 -8.58 -58.63 -13.46
N ILE A 33 -9.81 -58.26 -13.12
CA ILE A 33 -10.15 -56.93 -12.59
C ILE A 33 -9.52 -56.74 -11.20
N LEU A 34 -9.63 -57.73 -10.31
CA LEU A 34 -9.01 -57.67 -8.98
C LEU A 34 -7.48 -57.58 -9.06
N SER A 35 -6.85 -58.30 -9.98
CA SER A 35 -5.40 -58.21 -10.19
C SER A 35 -4.97 -56.87 -10.81
N LEU A 36 -5.75 -56.30 -11.73
CA LEU A 36 -5.50 -54.94 -12.27
C LEU A 36 -5.67 -53.85 -11.21
N VAL A 37 -6.68 -53.96 -10.34
CA VAL A 37 -6.87 -53.04 -9.21
C VAL A 37 -5.72 -53.17 -8.20
N LEU A 38 -5.28 -54.39 -7.91
CA LEU A 38 -4.13 -54.62 -7.04
C LEU A 38 -2.84 -54.01 -7.62
N ILE A 39 -2.61 -54.19 -8.92
CA ILE A 39 -1.48 -53.58 -9.65
C ILE A 39 -1.58 -52.05 -9.58
N PHE A 40 -2.76 -51.47 -9.79
CA PHE A 40 -2.97 -50.03 -9.71
C PHE A 40 -2.68 -49.49 -8.30
N VAL A 41 -3.16 -50.16 -7.26
CA VAL A 41 -2.87 -49.77 -5.86
C VAL A 41 -1.38 -49.89 -5.55
N VAL A 42 -0.70 -50.93 -6.03
CA VAL A 42 0.75 -51.08 -5.87
C VAL A 42 1.50 -49.98 -6.61
N LEU A 43 1.12 -49.65 -7.85
CA LEU A 43 1.73 -48.56 -8.62
C LEU A 43 1.47 -47.19 -7.97
N LEU A 44 0.27 -46.96 -7.42
CA LEU A 44 -0.07 -45.74 -6.70
C LEU A 44 0.72 -45.64 -5.40
N THR A 45 0.92 -46.76 -4.71
CA THR A 45 1.74 -46.83 -3.49
C THR A 45 3.22 -46.59 -3.81
N ILE A 46 3.74 -47.17 -4.89
CA ILE A 46 5.10 -46.91 -5.39
C ILE A 46 5.24 -45.45 -5.83
N TYR A 47 4.22 -44.87 -6.48
CA TYR A 47 4.20 -43.47 -6.86
C TYR A 47 4.19 -42.56 -5.64
N CYS A 48 3.34 -42.83 -4.64
CA CYS A 48 3.30 -42.10 -3.38
C CYS A 48 4.60 -42.23 -2.57
N LEU A 49 5.22 -43.42 -2.57
CA LEU A 49 6.52 -43.66 -1.93
C LEU A 49 7.67 -42.97 -2.69
N ARG A 50 7.64 -42.99 -4.02
CA ARG A 50 8.58 -42.23 -4.87
C ARG A 50 8.38 -40.73 -4.71
N PHE A 51 7.15 -40.26 -4.59
CA PHE A 51 6.83 -38.86 -4.33
C PHE A 51 7.28 -38.44 -2.92
N LYS A 52 7.09 -39.28 -1.90
CA LYS A 52 7.66 -39.08 -0.54
C LYS A 52 9.18 -39.08 -0.56
N ASN A 53 9.81 -39.97 -1.33
CA ASN A 53 11.26 -40.04 -1.48
C ASN A 53 11.81 -38.89 -2.34
N HIS A 54 11.08 -38.39 -3.33
CA HIS A 54 11.41 -37.18 -4.09
C HIS A 54 11.27 -35.94 -3.21
N ARG A 55 10.27 -35.88 -2.33
CA ARG A 55 10.14 -34.80 -1.33
C ARG A 55 11.27 -34.87 -0.31
N LYS A 56 11.66 -36.07 0.15
CA LYS A 56 12.87 -36.26 0.98
C LYS A 56 14.15 -35.90 0.22
N ALA A 57 14.26 -36.21 -1.07
CA ALA A 57 15.41 -35.87 -1.92
C ALA A 57 15.48 -34.36 -2.22
N LEU A 58 14.35 -33.69 -2.38
CA LEU A 58 14.26 -32.24 -2.58
C LEU A 58 14.56 -31.50 -1.26
N VAL A 59 14.10 -32.02 -0.11
CA VAL A 59 14.47 -31.51 1.21
C VAL A 59 15.96 -31.75 1.49
N THR A 60 16.50 -32.93 1.16
CA THR A 60 17.95 -33.22 1.33
C THR A 60 18.85 -32.58 0.27
N SER A 61 18.36 -32.14 -0.89
CA SER A 61 19.12 -31.35 -1.86
C SER A 61 19.10 -29.87 -1.52
N VAL A 62 18.02 -29.37 -0.92
CA VAL A 62 17.95 -28.00 -0.38
C VAL A 62 18.83 -27.86 0.87
N ASP A 63 19.00 -28.92 1.67
CA ASP A 63 19.93 -28.94 2.81
C ASP A 63 21.42 -29.14 2.43
N LYS A 64 21.78 -29.35 1.16
CA LYS A 64 23.16 -29.67 0.73
C LYS A 64 23.95 -28.53 0.07
N LYS A 65 23.51 -27.27 0.20
CA LYS A 65 24.36 -26.10 -0.10
C LYS A 65 24.39 -25.09 1.06
N LEU A 66 24.99 -25.49 2.18
CA LEU A 66 26.03 -24.74 2.91
C LEU A 66 26.65 -25.66 4.00
N PRO A 67 27.96 -25.62 4.27
CA PRO A 67 28.66 -26.72 4.92
C PRO A 67 28.68 -26.64 6.45
N ASN A 68 28.24 -27.71 7.12
CA ASN A 68 28.66 -28.06 8.48
C ASN A 68 29.81 -29.07 8.37
N GLY A 69 31.04 -28.64 8.67
CA GLY A 69 32.17 -29.53 8.87
C GLY A 69 32.37 -29.84 10.35
N PHE A 70 32.05 -31.07 10.75
CA PHE A 70 32.67 -31.71 11.91
C PHE A 70 33.90 -32.47 11.38
N LEU A 71 35.09 -32.14 11.88
CA LEU A 71 36.25 -33.02 11.83
C LEU A 71 36.63 -33.38 13.27
N GLU A 72 36.71 -34.70 13.43
CA GLU A 72 37.34 -35.56 14.44
C GLU A 72 38.08 -34.94 15.63
N GLU A 73 37.86 -35.59 16.78
CA GLU A 73 38.62 -35.49 18.02
C GLU A 73 40.13 -35.66 17.78
N GLN A 74 40.87 -34.57 17.94
CA GLN A 74 42.26 -34.62 18.41
C GLN A 74 42.39 -33.75 19.66
N GLU A 75 42.85 -34.36 20.73
CA GLU A 75 43.18 -33.72 22.00
C GLU A 75 44.17 -32.56 21.79
N GLN A 76 43.69 -31.32 21.87
CA GLN A 76 44.55 -30.15 22.07
C GLN A 76 44.01 -29.30 23.23
N ARG A 77 44.88 -29.15 24.23
CA ARG A 77 44.65 -28.40 25.48
C ARG A 77 44.02 -27.03 25.21
N VAL A 78 42.83 -26.83 25.75
CA VAL A 78 42.15 -25.52 25.81
C VAL A 78 42.94 -24.60 26.74
N VAL A 79 43.66 -23.64 26.16
CA VAL A 79 44.05 -22.42 26.90
C VAL A 79 42.81 -21.55 26.97
N LEU A 80 42.22 -21.45 28.15
CA LEU A 80 41.15 -20.50 28.45
C LEU A 80 41.71 -19.08 28.32
N LEU A 81 41.52 -18.44 27.17
CA LEU A 81 41.62 -16.99 27.07
C LEU A 81 40.37 -16.38 27.74
N PRO A 82 40.52 -15.40 28.64
CA PRO A 82 39.37 -14.73 29.23
C PRO A 82 38.56 -14.07 28.12
N ARG A 83 37.25 -14.31 28.09
CA ARG A 83 36.31 -13.46 27.36
C ARG A 83 36.51 -12.04 27.87
N SER A 84 37.07 -11.17 27.04
CA SER A 84 36.96 -9.74 27.22
C SER A 84 35.46 -9.40 27.27
N PRO A 85 34.97 -8.70 28.32
CA PRO A 85 33.60 -8.24 28.34
C PRO A 85 33.44 -7.29 27.15
N SER A 86 32.58 -7.64 26.18
CA SER A 86 32.14 -6.66 25.21
C SER A 86 31.51 -5.52 26.00
N LEU A 87 32.15 -4.34 25.99
CA LEU A 87 31.51 -3.10 26.45
C LEU A 87 30.10 -3.08 25.88
N SER A 88 29.07 -3.00 26.74
CA SER A 88 27.69 -2.87 26.28
C SER A 88 27.64 -1.62 25.41
N LYS A 89 27.51 -1.81 24.08
CA LYS A 89 27.43 -0.72 23.12
C LYS A 89 26.23 0.13 23.54
N ARG A 90 26.51 1.36 24.00
CA ARG A 90 25.49 2.27 24.53
C ARG A 90 25.00 3.13 23.38
N TYR A 91 23.70 3.05 23.09
CA TYR A 91 23.06 3.88 22.07
C TYR A 91 22.55 5.14 22.76
N PHE A 92 23.05 6.29 22.32
CA PHE A 92 22.70 7.60 22.88
C PHE A 92 21.62 8.27 22.02
N PRO A 93 20.83 9.20 22.59
CA PRO A 93 19.94 10.06 21.81
C PRO A 93 20.71 10.79 20.70
N ILE A 94 20.09 10.91 19.53
CA ILE A 94 20.67 11.50 18.33
C ILE A 94 20.15 12.94 18.19
N PRO A 95 21.03 13.95 18.23
CA PRO A 95 20.69 15.32 17.85
C PRO A 95 20.16 15.42 16.42
N LEU A 96 19.21 16.32 16.14
CA LEU A 96 18.55 16.36 14.81
C LEU A 96 19.51 16.72 13.67
N ASP A 97 20.50 17.57 13.93
CA ASP A 97 21.55 17.94 12.98
C ASP A 97 22.42 16.74 12.55
N ALA A 98 22.54 15.73 13.41
CA ALA A 98 23.26 14.49 13.11
C ALA A 98 22.36 13.38 12.53
N LEU A 99 21.03 13.57 12.47
CA LEU A 99 20.07 12.50 12.13
C LEU A 99 20.31 11.92 10.73
N GLU A 100 20.59 12.77 9.74
CA GLU A 100 20.82 12.33 8.36
C GLU A 100 22.11 11.51 8.23
N GLU A 101 23.20 11.96 8.85
CA GLU A 101 24.49 11.28 8.83
C GLU A 101 24.39 9.92 9.53
N GLU A 102 23.78 9.90 10.72
CA GLU A 102 23.54 8.70 11.51
C GLU A 102 22.63 7.70 10.77
N TYR A 103 21.59 8.17 10.08
CA TYR A 103 20.75 7.31 9.24
C TYR A 103 21.55 6.71 8.09
N ARG A 104 22.35 7.52 7.39
CA ARG A 104 23.19 7.07 6.27
C ARG A 104 24.20 6.02 6.73
N ALA A 105 24.87 6.26 7.86
CA ALA A 105 25.82 5.32 8.45
C ALA A 105 25.13 4.00 8.83
N ARG A 106 23.95 4.06 9.47
CA ARG A 106 23.23 2.84 9.88
C ARG A 106 22.62 2.05 8.71
N SER A 107 22.25 2.74 7.63
CA SER A 107 21.68 2.14 6.42
C SER A 107 22.71 1.48 5.51
N ALA A 108 24.00 1.83 5.66
CA ALA A 108 25.09 1.24 4.89
C ALA A 108 25.22 -0.27 5.14
N ASP A 109 25.95 -0.96 4.25
CA ASP A 109 26.22 -2.40 4.32
C ASP A 109 24.95 -3.24 4.55
N ASP A 110 23.90 -2.97 3.75
CA ASP A 110 22.60 -3.67 3.85
C ASP A 110 21.99 -3.53 5.27
N GLY A 111 22.09 -2.33 5.86
CA GLY A 111 21.52 -2.03 7.18
C GLY A 111 22.16 -2.83 8.32
N LYS A 112 23.43 -3.23 8.22
CA LYS A 112 24.11 -4.04 9.24
C LYS A 112 24.04 -3.42 10.63
N LEU A 113 24.30 -2.11 10.75
CA LEU A 113 24.28 -1.43 12.04
C LEU A 113 22.85 -1.31 12.62
N PHE A 114 21.83 -1.12 11.78
CA PHE A 114 20.44 -1.22 12.23
C PHE A 114 20.13 -2.59 12.81
N ARG A 115 20.60 -3.68 12.17
CA ARG A 115 20.44 -5.04 12.68
C ARG A 115 21.15 -5.26 14.01
N GLU A 116 22.39 -4.80 14.14
CA GLU A 116 23.14 -4.87 15.41
C GLU A 116 22.43 -4.12 16.54
N GLU A 117 21.97 -2.90 16.27
CA GLU A 117 21.23 -2.09 17.23
C GLU A 117 19.91 -2.76 17.64
N PHE A 118 19.11 -3.18 16.66
CA PHE A 118 17.85 -3.87 16.91
C PHE A 118 18.04 -5.16 17.74
N ASN A 119 19.04 -5.97 17.40
CA ASN A 119 19.34 -7.22 18.12
C ASN A 119 19.83 -6.99 19.55
N SER A 120 20.29 -5.79 19.87
CA SER A 120 20.71 -5.41 21.22
C SER A 120 19.57 -4.89 22.12
N LEU A 121 18.37 -4.66 21.55
CA LEU A 121 17.19 -4.29 22.32
C LEU A 121 16.80 -5.42 23.29
N PRO A 122 16.29 -5.09 24.48
CA PRO A 122 15.82 -6.12 25.42
C PRO A 122 14.66 -6.92 24.80
N CYS A 123 14.77 -8.25 24.86
CA CYS A 123 13.73 -9.15 24.33
C CYS A 123 12.52 -9.26 25.28
N TYR A 124 12.75 -9.18 26.59
CA TYR A 124 11.72 -9.31 27.62
C TYR A 124 12.05 -8.43 28.83
N TYR A 125 11.01 -7.92 29.47
CA TYR A 125 11.13 -7.36 30.80
C TYR A 125 11.40 -8.46 31.82
N ARG A 126 12.58 -8.45 32.45
CA ARG A 126 13.06 -9.50 33.37
C ARG A 126 12.16 -9.68 34.61
N HIS A 127 11.33 -8.69 34.93
CA HIS A 127 10.38 -8.71 36.05
C HIS A 127 8.90 -8.76 35.61
N GLY A 128 8.62 -8.97 34.32
CA GLY A 128 7.24 -9.03 33.82
C GLY A 128 6.61 -10.40 34.06
N SER A 129 5.41 -10.43 34.63
CA SER A 129 4.57 -11.62 34.74
C SER A 129 3.45 -11.62 33.68
N PHE A 130 2.97 -12.82 33.33
CA PHE A 130 1.88 -13.05 32.37
C PHE A 130 0.79 -13.94 32.96
N GLU A 131 0.65 -13.95 34.28
CA GLU A 131 -0.17 -14.92 35.02
C GLU A 131 -1.61 -14.88 34.54
N GLU A 132 -2.17 -13.68 34.38
CA GLU A 132 -3.57 -13.48 33.99
C GLU A 132 -3.85 -13.90 32.56
N ALA A 133 -2.91 -13.57 31.66
CA ALA A 133 -2.98 -13.98 30.26
C ALA A 133 -2.81 -15.50 30.08
N SER A 134 -2.13 -16.16 31.03
CA SER A 134 -1.82 -17.59 30.99
C SER A 134 -2.89 -18.47 31.66
N LYS A 135 -3.85 -17.87 32.40
CA LYS A 135 -5.00 -18.58 32.98
C LYS A 135 -5.79 -19.31 31.91
N GLU A 136 -6.21 -20.54 32.22
CA GLU A 136 -6.87 -21.44 31.27
C GLU A 136 -8.03 -20.79 30.50
N HIS A 137 -8.93 -20.11 31.21
CA HIS A 137 -10.10 -19.42 30.62
C HIS A 137 -9.76 -18.15 29.79
N ASN A 138 -8.51 -17.66 29.84
CA ASN A 138 -8.04 -16.54 29.02
C ASN A 138 -7.16 -16.98 27.84
N ARG A 139 -6.69 -18.24 27.81
CA ARG A 139 -5.80 -18.73 26.75
C ARG A 139 -6.42 -18.56 25.36
N ASP A 140 -7.70 -18.90 25.22
CA ASP A 140 -8.41 -18.79 23.96
C ASP A 140 -8.68 -17.34 23.53
N LYS A 141 -8.55 -16.38 24.44
CA LYS A 141 -8.66 -14.95 24.10
C LYS A 141 -7.40 -14.43 23.41
N ASN A 142 -6.26 -15.10 23.57
CA ASN A 142 -5.00 -14.69 22.95
C ASN A 142 -4.94 -15.18 21.50
N ARG A 143 -4.62 -14.29 20.56
CA ARG A 143 -4.42 -14.67 19.14
C ARG A 143 -3.13 -15.48 18.95
N TYR A 144 -2.10 -15.15 19.72
CA TYR A 144 -0.80 -15.81 19.67
C TYR A 144 -0.35 -16.21 21.07
N PRO A 145 0.03 -17.48 21.30
CA PRO A 145 0.38 -17.98 22.64
C PRO A 145 1.68 -17.35 23.17
N ASN A 146 2.54 -16.86 22.29
CA ASN A 146 3.82 -16.24 22.63
C ASN A 146 3.78 -14.71 22.73
N ILE A 147 2.63 -14.07 22.49
CA ILE A 147 2.46 -12.61 22.58
C ILE A 147 1.38 -12.30 23.62
N LEU A 148 1.82 -12.17 24.86
CA LEU A 148 0.95 -11.97 26.02
C LEU A 148 1.18 -10.57 26.63
N PRO A 149 0.12 -9.88 27.10
CA PRO A 149 0.29 -8.64 27.85
C PRO A 149 0.94 -8.92 29.21
N TYR A 150 1.74 -7.97 29.71
CA TYR A 150 2.26 -8.04 31.08
C TYR A 150 1.19 -7.68 32.10
N ASP A 151 1.19 -8.31 33.26
CA ASP A 151 0.15 -8.11 34.28
C ASP A 151 0.12 -6.68 34.84
N HIS A 152 1.29 -6.03 34.97
CA HIS A 152 1.40 -4.68 35.54
C HIS A 152 0.93 -3.57 34.58
N SER A 153 0.90 -3.83 33.28
CA SER A 153 0.63 -2.83 32.24
C SER A 153 -0.64 -3.13 31.42
N ARG A 154 -1.21 -4.33 31.54
CA ARG A 154 -2.46 -4.73 30.86
C ARG A 154 -3.59 -3.75 31.17
N VAL A 155 -4.51 -3.62 30.21
CA VAL A 155 -5.62 -2.66 30.32
C VAL A 155 -6.53 -3.07 31.47
N HIS A 156 -6.76 -2.10 32.36
CA HIS A 156 -7.63 -2.14 33.53
C HIS A 156 -8.28 -0.78 33.72
N ASN A 157 -9.32 -0.72 34.55
CA ASN A 157 -9.87 0.57 34.97
C ASN A 157 -8.78 1.36 35.73
N CYS A 158 -8.48 2.58 35.24
CA CYS A 158 -7.80 3.66 35.99
C CYS A 158 -6.30 3.93 35.75
N LEU A 159 -5.82 4.04 34.51
CA LEU A 159 -4.55 4.77 34.24
C LEU A 159 -4.68 5.68 33.01
N ILE A 160 -4.27 6.95 33.15
CA ILE A 160 -4.13 7.88 32.02
C ILE A 160 -2.92 7.44 31.19
N LYS A 161 -3.17 6.88 30.01
CA LYS A 161 -2.14 6.47 29.03
C LYS A 161 -2.46 7.11 27.69
N LYS A 162 -1.42 7.45 26.90
CA LYS A 162 -1.61 8.00 25.54
C LYS A 162 -2.15 6.94 24.57
N PHE A 163 -1.63 5.71 24.67
CA PHE A 163 -1.96 4.61 23.78
C PHE A 163 -2.34 3.33 24.53
N ILE A 164 -3.17 2.51 23.89
CA ILE A 164 -3.37 1.08 24.19
C ILE A 164 -2.86 0.28 22.99
N ALA A 165 -1.83 -0.55 23.19
CA ALA A 165 -1.37 -1.51 22.19
C ALA A 165 -2.15 -2.82 22.34
N ALA A 166 -3.09 -3.06 21.42
CA ALA A 166 -4.01 -4.20 21.46
C ALA A 166 -3.74 -5.21 20.32
N GLN A 167 -4.09 -6.48 20.54
CA GLN A 167 -4.16 -7.45 19.44
C GLN A 167 -5.38 -7.16 18.55
N GLY A 168 -5.32 -7.60 17.29
CA GLY A 168 -6.50 -7.62 16.42
C GLY A 168 -7.53 -8.60 16.96
N PRO A 169 -8.79 -8.18 17.21
CA PRO A 169 -9.80 -9.02 17.84
C PRO A 169 -10.05 -10.30 17.04
N LYS A 170 -10.31 -11.39 17.77
CA LYS A 170 -10.81 -12.67 17.26
C LYS A 170 -12.34 -12.64 17.33
N LEU A 171 -13.03 -13.52 16.62
CA LEU A 171 -14.51 -13.59 16.63
C LEU A 171 -15.07 -13.58 18.07
N GLU A 172 -14.50 -14.40 18.94
CA GLU A 172 -14.85 -14.57 20.34
C GLU A 172 -14.46 -13.39 21.25
N THR A 173 -13.59 -12.47 20.79
CA THR A 173 -13.13 -11.31 21.58
C THR A 173 -13.61 -9.96 21.03
N VAL A 174 -14.44 -9.93 19.99
CA VAL A 174 -15.00 -8.68 19.43
C VAL A 174 -15.83 -7.91 20.47
N ALA A 175 -16.65 -8.62 21.26
CA ALA A 175 -17.45 -7.99 22.32
C ALA A 175 -16.57 -7.40 23.43
N ASP A 176 -15.51 -8.11 23.84
CA ASP A 176 -14.53 -7.62 24.81
C ASP A 176 -13.78 -6.39 24.28
N PHE A 177 -13.44 -6.38 22.98
CA PHE A 177 -12.78 -5.25 22.33
C PHE A 177 -13.63 -3.99 22.38
N TRP A 178 -14.91 -4.06 21.98
CA TRP A 178 -15.82 -2.90 22.06
C TRP A 178 -16.12 -2.47 23.50
N ARG A 179 -16.20 -3.41 24.43
CA ARG A 179 -16.29 -3.08 25.86
C ARG A 179 -15.08 -2.28 26.31
N MET A 180 -13.86 -2.68 25.92
CA MET A 180 -12.64 -1.94 26.20
C MET A 180 -12.68 -0.52 25.60
N ILE A 181 -13.10 -0.37 24.34
CA ILE A 181 -13.24 0.97 23.70
C ILE A 181 -14.16 1.87 24.53
N TRP A 182 -15.30 1.34 24.96
CA TRP A 182 -16.29 2.07 25.75
C TRP A 182 -15.77 2.45 27.15
N GLU A 183 -15.26 1.47 27.91
CA GLU A 183 -14.79 1.66 29.29
C GLU A 183 -13.61 2.61 29.37
N GLN A 184 -12.70 2.55 28.39
CA GLN A 184 -11.54 3.43 28.32
C GLN A 184 -11.85 4.79 27.71
N LYS A 185 -13.10 5.06 27.34
CA LYS A 185 -13.53 6.32 26.69
C LYS A 185 -12.70 6.63 25.44
N THR A 186 -12.31 5.59 24.70
CA THR A 186 -11.51 5.74 23.47
C THR A 186 -12.39 6.33 22.37
N ALA A 187 -11.94 7.46 21.80
CA ALA A 187 -12.59 8.08 20.64
C ALA A 187 -11.92 7.71 19.31
N THR A 188 -10.69 7.17 19.35
CA THR A 188 -9.90 6.90 18.14
C THR A 188 -9.27 5.51 18.17
N ILE A 189 -9.52 4.74 17.11
CA ILE A 189 -8.96 3.41 16.89
C ILE A 189 -8.04 3.47 15.67
N VAL A 190 -6.82 2.99 15.81
CA VAL A 190 -5.82 2.87 14.75
C VAL A 190 -5.61 1.40 14.41
N MET A 191 -6.01 1.01 13.21
CA MET A 191 -5.88 -0.35 12.67
C MET A 191 -4.79 -0.39 11.61
N LEU A 192 -3.74 -1.18 11.82
CA LEU A 192 -2.53 -1.22 10.97
C LEU A 192 -2.37 -2.55 10.22
N THR A 193 -3.45 -3.26 9.95
CA THR A 193 -3.43 -4.54 9.25
C THR A 193 -4.70 -4.74 8.45
N ASN A 194 -4.57 -5.32 7.27
CA ASN A 194 -5.73 -5.78 6.52
C ASN A 194 -6.35 -6.99 7.23
N LEU A 195 -7.63 -7.27 6.98
CA LEU A 195 -8.32 -8.42 7.61
C LEU A 195 -7.64 -9.76 7.25
N LYS A 196 -7.22 -9.87 5.98
CA LYS A 196 -6.53 -11.03 5.43
C LYS A 196 -5.27 -10.59 4.69
N GLU A 197 -4.19 -11.31 4.90
CA GLU A 197 -2.91 -11.14 4.21
C GLU A 197 -2.48 -12.53 3.72
N ARG A 198 -2.29 -12.71 2.41
CA ARG A 198 -1.98 -14.03 1.78
C ARG A 198 -2.91 -15.19 2.15
N LYS A 199 -4.20 -14.90 2.33
CA LYS A 199 -5.26 -15.84 2.79
C LYS A 199 -5.21 -16.17 4.29
N GLU A 200 -4.26 -15.64 5.05
CA GLU A 200 -4.26 -15.77 6.52
C GLU A 200 -5.09 -14.66 7.17
N ASP A 201 -5.93 -15.04 8.14
CA ASP A 201 -6.71 -14.10 8.94
C ASP A 201 -5.81 -13.37 9.95
N LYS A 202 -5.57 -12.08 9.73
CA LYS A 202 -4.78 -11.22 10.62
C LYS A 202 -5.65 -10.51 11.66
N CYS A 203 -6.89 -10.18 11.31
CA CYS A 203 -7.85 -9.54 12.20
C CYS A 203 -9.27 -9.97 11.83
N PHE A 204 -10.12 -10.22 12.82
CA PHE A 204 -11.55 -10.39 12.54
C PHE A 204 -12.19 -9.02 12.27
N GLN A 205 -13.18 -8.97 11.39
CA GLN A 205 -13.93 -7.75 11.14
C GLN A 205 -14.83 -7.44 12.34
N TYR A 206 -14.44 -6.46 13.14
CA TYR A 206 -15.15 -6.09 14.38
C TYR A 206 -16.17 -4.96 14.18
N TRP A 207 -16.49 -4.57 12.94
CA TRP A 207 -17.44 -3.50 12.64
C TRP A 207 -18.53 -3.97 11.65
N PRO A 208 -19.74 -3.36 11.71
CA PRO A 208 -20.79 -3.64 10.73
C PRO A 208 -20.44 -3.05 9.37
N GLU A 209 -20.78 -3.71 8.26
CA GLU A 209 -20.60 -3.10 6.92
C GLU A 209 -21.60 -1.98 6.65
N LYS A 210 -22.84 -2.13 7.14
CA LYS A 210 -23.94 -1.17 7.02
C LYS A 210 -24.82 -1.23 8.27
N GLY A 211 -25.47 -0.11 8.60
CA GLY A 211 -26.41 -0.04 9.72
C GLY A 211 -25.72 -0.20 11.07
N CYS A 212 -26.32 -0.97 11.97
CA CYS A 212 -25.80 -1.19 13.32
C CYS A 212 -25.75 -2.66 13.71
N TRP A 213 -24.85 -3.00 14.63
CA TRP A 213 -24.72 -4.32 15.23
C TRP A 213 -24.52 -4.25 16.74
N MET A 214 -24.96 -5.30 17.45
CA MET A 214 -24.78 -5.46 18.89
C MET A 214 -23.60 -6.37 19.19
N TYR A 215 -22.59 -5.85 19.89
CA TYR A 215 -21.43 -6.61 20.35
C TYR A 215 -21.44 -6.67 21.88
N GLY A 216 -22.00 -7.74 22.45
CA GLY A 216 -22.35 -7.78 23.87
C GLY A 216 -23.39 -6.68 24.17
N ASN A 217 -23.09 -5.79 25.11
CA ASN A 217 -23.96 -4.68 25.50
C ASN A 217 -23.69 -3.38 24.72
N ILE A 218 -22.76 -3.39 23.75
CA ILE A 218 -22.40 -2.21 22.97
C ILE A 218 -23.09 -2.26 21.61
N ARG A 219 -23.97 -1.31 21.35
CA ARG A 219 -24.47 -1.03 20.00
C ARG A 219 -23.43 -0.22 19.24
N VAL A 220 -23.04 -0.67 18.06
CA VAL A 220 -22.12 0.03 17.15
C VAL A 220 -22.84 0.28 15.84
N ALA A 221 -23.03 1.54 15.46
CA ALA A 221 -23.63 1.96 14.21
C ALA A 221 -22.59 2.61 13.29
N MET A 222 -22.57 2.23 12.01
CA MET A 222 -21.76 2.88 10.98
C MET A 222 -22.41 4.20 10.57
N GLU A 223 -21.69 5.31 10.71
CA GLU A 223 -22.14 6.64 10.31
C GLU A 223 -21.57 7.04 8.96
N ASP A 224 -20.26 6.85 8.76
CA ASP A 224 -19.55 7.32 7.57
C ASP A 224 -18.33 6.45 7.26
N VAL A 225 -17.99 6.34 5.98
CA VAL A 225 -16.81 5.61 5.48
C VAL A 225 -16.17 6.40 4.35
N THR A 226 -14.90 6.79 4.55
CA THR A 226 -14.06 7.42 3.53
C THR A 226 -12.89 6.51 3.18
N VAL A 227 -12.80 6.07 1.91
CA VAL A 227 -11.71 5.24 1.39
C VAL A 227 -10.71 6.11 0.63
N LEU A 228 -9.43 6.03 1.03
CA LEU A 228 -8.27 6.66 0.40
C LEU A 228 -7.24 5.60 0.00
N VAL A 229 -6.20 5.98 -0.74
CA VAL A 229 -5.17 5.04 -1.24
C VAL A 229 -4.41 4.32 -0.11
N ASP A 230 -4.01 5.06 0.93
CA ASP A 230 -3.19 4.52 2.02
C ASP A 230 -4.00 4.04 3.22
N TYR A 231 -5.21 4.58 3.41
CA TYR A 231 -6.03 4.26 4.56
C TYR A 231 -7.53 4.48 4.34
N THR A 232 -8.33 3.86 5.18
CA THR A 232 -9.80 4.06 5.25
C THR A 232 -10.16 4.67 6.59
N VAL A 233 -11.02 5.69 6.60
CA VAL A 233 -11.59 6.28 7.81
C VAL A 233 -13.03 5.83 7.97
N ARG A 234 -13.41 5.33 9.14
CA ARG A 234 -14.78 4.94 9.49
C ARG A 234 -15.22 5.66 10.74
N LYS A 235 -16.42 6.23 10.73
CA LYS A 235 -17.04 6.86 11.91
C LYS A 235 -18.16 5.97 12.44
N PHE A 236 -18.17 5.79 13.75
CA PHE A 236 -19.11 4.94 14.45
C PHE A 236 -19.83 5.69 15.56
N CYS A 237 -21.12 5.48 15.67
CA CYS A 237 -21.90 5.87 16.84
C CYS A 237 -22.06 4.67 17.78
N LEU A 238 -21.47 4.76 18.97
CA LEU A 238 -21.51 3.74 20.01
C LEU A 238 -22.57 4.08 21.05
N GLN A 239 -23.28 3.06 21.53
CA GLN A 239 -24.25 3.22 22.61
C GLN A 239 -24.27 1.99 23.52
N TYR A 240 -24.01 2.17 24.82
CA TYR A 240 -24.14 1.11 25.81
C TYR A 240 -25.60 0.89 26.18
N GLN A 241 -26.05 -0.37 26.09
CA GLN A 241 -27.37 -0.82 26.55
C GLN A 241 -27.25 -1.32 27.99
N ASP A 242 -27.75 -0.53 28.94
CA ASP A 242 -27.80 -0.88 30.35
C ASP A 242 -29.18 -1.47 30.72
N SER A 243 -29.30 -2.08 31.90
CA SER A 243 -30.60 -2.56 32.40
C SER A 243 -31.60 -1.41 32.63
N ASP A 244 -31.09 -0.22 32.95
CA ASP A 244 -31.86 1.01 33.18
C ASP A 244 -32.12 1.81 31.89
N GLY A 245 -31.68 1.30 30.74
CA GLY A 245 -31.86 1.92 29.42
C GLY A 245 -30.55 2.30 28.73
N PRO A 246 -30.63 2.85 27.50
CA PRO A 246 -29.45 3.19 26.72
C PRO A 246 -28.73 4.42 27.27
N ARG A 247 -27.41 4.33 27.43
CA ARG A 247 -26.57 5.48 27.81
C ARG A 247 -26.43 6.48 26.65
N ALA A 248 -25.91 7.67 26.96
CA ALA A 248 -25.62 8.69 25.95
C ALA A 248 -24.66 8.13 24.88
N PRO A 249 -24.94 8.34 23.58
CA PRO A 249 -24.09 7.84 22.52
C PRO A 249 -22.74 8.56 22.49
N CYS A 250 -21.70 7.88 22.01
CA CYS A 250 -20.39 8.48 21.77
C CYS A 250 -19.90 8.19 20.34
N LEU A 251 -19.14 9.13 19.78
CA LEU A 251 -18.56 8.99 18.45
C LEU A 251 -17.17 8.36 18.55
N VAL A 252 -16.91 7.33 17.75
CA VAL A 252 -15.59 6.71 17.62
C VAL A 252 -15.17 6.72 16.17
N THR A 253 -13.93 7.15 15.90
CA THR A 253 -13.33 7.13 14.57
C THR A 253 -12.28 6.03 14.49
N GLN A 254 -12.45 5.10 13.55
CA GLN A 254 -11.41 4.14 13.20
C GLN A 254 -10.67 4.61 11.95
N LEU A 255 -9.34 4.63 12.04
CA LEU A 255 -8.44 4.86 10.92
C LEU A 255 -7.70 3.55 10.62
N HIS A 256 -7.93 3.01 9.43
CA HIS A 256 -7.42 1.73 8.99
C HIS A 256 -6.37 1.92 7.90
N PHE A 257 -5.09 1.76 8.23
CA PHE A 257 -3.98 1.85 7.28
C PHE A 257 -3.89 0.57 6.44
N THR A 258 -4.18 0.70 5.15
CA THR A 258 -4.36 -0.41 4.19
C THR A 258 -3.15 -0.65 3.30
N SER A 259 -2.23 0.31 3.21
CA SER A 259 -1.07 0.23 2.31
C SER A 259 0.18 -0.41 2.91
N TRP A 260 0.14 -0.90 4.16
CA TRP A 260 1.25 -1.67 4.72
C TRP A 260 1.35 -3.05 4.03
N PRO A 261 2.49 -3.40 3.39
CA PRO A 261 2.62 -4.66 2.68
C PRO A 261 2.67 -5.89 3.60
N ASP A 262 2.31 -7.04 3.06
CA ASP A 262 2.37 -8.34 3.75
C ASP A 262 3.80 -8.70 4.19
N PHE A 263 4.82 -8.29 3.42
CA PHE A 263 6.22 -8.43 3.76
C PHE A 263 6.91 -7.07 3.84
N GLY A 264 7.75 -6.91 4.86
CA GLY A 264 8.54 -5.71 5.07
C GLY A 264 7.71 -4.52 5.57
N VAL A 265 7.99 -3.36 5.01
CA VAL A 265 7.47 -2.04 5.42
C VAL A 265 7.00 -1.27 4.20
N PRO A 266 6.15 -0.23 4.36
CA PRO A 266 5.80 0.65 3.25
C PRO A 266 7.05 1.18 2.53
N PHE A 267 6.98 1.27 1.20
CA PHE A 267 8.11 1.74 0.40
C PHE A 267 8.49 3.20 0.73
N SER A 268 7.50 4.01 1.09
CA SER A 268 7.68 5.40 1.49
C SER A 268 7.03 5.66 2.86
N PRO A 269 7.66 6.46 3.74
CA PRO A 269 7.08 6.85 5.01
C PRO A 269 5.96 7.91 4.89
N ILE A 270 5.81 8.57 3.73
CA ILE A 270 4.85 9.68 3.53
C ILE A 270 3.43 9.29 3.92
N GLY A 271 2.95 8.12 3.45
CA GLY A 271 1.61 7.63 3.78
C GLY A 271 1.41 7.44 5.29
N MET A 272 2.44 6.95 6.00
CA MET A 272 2.41 6.78 7.46
C MET A 272 2.41 8.13 8.19
N LEU A 273 3.20 9.11 7.73
CA LEU A 273 3.24 10.45 8.32
C LEU A 273 1.91 11.19 8.14
N LYS A 274 1.31 11.12 6.94
CA LYS A 274 -0.03 11.67 6.67
C LYS A 274 -1.10 10.99 7.53
N PHE A 275 -1.03 9.67 7.62
CA PHE A 275 -1.93 8.90 8.48
C PHE A 275 -1.82 9.31 9.95
N LEU A 276 -0.60 9.48 10.47
CA LEU A 276 -0.33 9.93 11.84
C LEU A 276 -0.87 11.34 12.10
N LYS A 277 -0.64 12.28 11.17
CA LYS A 277 -1.23 13.62 11.22
C LYS A 277 -2.75 13.56 11.30
N LYS A 278 -3.38 12.72 10.46
CA LYS A 278 -4.84 12.52 10.46
C LYS A 278 -5.34 11.95 11.79
N VAL A 279 -4.64 10.95 12.35
CA VAL A 279 -4.98 10.38 13.68
C VAL A 279 -4.95 11.46 14.76
N LYS A 280 -3.88 12.29 14.80
CA LYS A 280 -3.78 13.39 15.76
C LYS A 280 -4.91 14.41 15.59
N ALA A 281 -5.23 14.78 14.36
CA ALA A 281 -6.26 15.78 14.06
C ALA A 281 -7.68 15.34 14.43
N VAL A 282 -8.01 14.05 14.31
CA VAL A 282 -9.37 13.54 14.60
C VAL A 282 -9.54 13.07 16.04
N ASN A 283 -8.46 12.91 16.82
CA ASN A 283 -8.53 12.48 18.22
C ASN A 283 -8.87 13.67 19.13
N PRO A 284 -10.05 13.70 19.78
CA PRO A 284 -10.43 14.80 20.66
C PRO A 284 -9.49 14.93 21.87
N PRO A 285 -9.23 16.15 22.37
CA PRO A 285 -8.32 16.37 23.50
C PRO A 285 -8.81 15.77 24.82
N TYR A 286 -10.13 15.54 24.95
CA TYR A 286 -10.77 14.95 26.13
C TYR A 286 -10.94 13.42 26.02
N ALA A 287 -10.53 12.81 24.91
CA ALA A 287 -10.66 11.37 24.71
C ALA A 287 -9.72 10.59 25.64
N GLY A 288 -10.08 9.33 25.92
CA GLY A 288 -9.18 8.37 26.53
C GLY A 288 -8.05 7.94 25.59
N PRO A 289 -7.27 6.91 25.96
CA PRO A 289 -6.16 6.41 25.14
C PRO A 289 -6.59 6.05 23.72
N ILE A 290 -5.73 6.37 22.74
CA ILE A 290 -5.87 5.90 21.36
C ILE A 290 -5.56 4.41 21.34
N VAL A 291 -6.50 3.60 20.84
CA VAL A 291 -6.30 2.15 20.72
C VAL A 291 -5.61 1.86 19.40
N VAL A 292 -4.41 1.31 19.45
CA VAL A 292 -3.60 0.97 18.27
C VAL A 292 -3.47 -0.54 18.19
N HIS A 293 -3.83 -1.14 17.06
CA HIS A 293 -3.73 -2.58 16.86
C HIS A 293 -3.29 -2.96 15.44
N CYS A 294 -2.71 -4.15 15.34
CA CYS A 294 -2.47 -4.84 14.07
C CYS A 294 -3.04 -6.26 14.20
N SER A 295 -2.23 -7.30 13.91
CA SER A 295 -2.58 -8.69 14.22
C SER A 295 -2.23 -9.03 15.68
N ALA A 296 -0.93 -9.10 16.02
CA ALA A 296 -0.47 -9.40 17.37
C ALA A 296 -0.44 -8.18 18.31
N GLY A 297 -0.55 -6.97 17.74
CA GLY A 297 -0.50 -5.72 18.51
C GLY A 297 0.89 -5.31 18.97
N VAL A 298 1.94 -5.68 18.23
CA VAL A 298 3.33 -5.46 18.66
C VAL A 298 4.26 -4.93 17.55
N GLY A 299 4.23 -5.49 16.34
CA GLY A 299 5.10 -5.05 15.23
C GLY A 299 4.74 -3.66 14.70
N ARG A 300 3.81 -3.60 13.73
CA ARG A 300 3.31 -2.35 13.12
C ARG A 300 2.75 -1.37 14.17
N THR A 301 2.07 -1.89 15.19
CA THR A 301 1.57 -1.13 16.35
C THR A 301 2.71 -0.40 17.08
N GLY A 302 3.81 -1.09 17.35
CA GLY A 302 4.98 -0.49 17.96
C GLY A 302 5.60 0.59 17.08
N THR A 303 5.77 0.31 15.78
CA THR A 303 6.29 1.28 14.81
C THR A 303 5.49 2.59 14.80
N PHE A 304 4.15 2.51 14.74
CA PHE A 304 3.29 3.70 14.78
C PHE A 304 3.49 4.52 16.06
N ILE A 305 3.47 3.87 17.23
CA ILE A 305 3.61 4.53 18.53
C ILE A 305 4.98 5.23 18.66
N VAL A 306 6.05 4.59 18.16
CA VAL A 306 7.39 5.17 18.23
C VAL A 306 7.53 6.36 17.30
N ILE A 307 7.06 6.29 16.05
CA ILE A 307 7.13 7.44 15.13
C ILE A 307 6.40 8.64 15.75
N ASP A 308 5.20 8.43 16.28
CA ASP A 308 4.42 9.47 16.96
C ASP A 308 5.16 10.12 18.13
N SER A 309 5.72 9.28 19.00
CA SER A 309 6.40 9.76 20.22
C SER A 309 7.74 10.42 19.91
N MET A 310 8.45 9.93 18.88
CA MET A 310 9.72 10.50 18.46
C MET A 310 9.53 11.83 17.73
N ILE A 311 8.46 12.01 16.95
CA ILE A 311 8.11 13.33 16.39
C ILE A 311 7.84 14.34 17.52
N ASP A 312 7.10 13.96 18.57
CA ASP A 312 6.88 14.84 19.73
C ASP A 312 8.21 15.19 20.44
N MET A 313 9.14 14.23 20.51
CA MET A 313 10.49 14.44 21.06
C MET A 313 11.36 15.34 20.17
N MET A 314 11.25 15.24 18.84
CA MET A 314 11.93 16.14 17.91
C MET A 314 11.52 17.59 18.18
N HIS A 315 10.22 17.85 18.32
CA HIS A 315 9.69 19.18 18.60
C HIS A 315 10.12 19.72 19.97
N THR A 316 10.06 18.88 21.01
CA THR A 316 10.26 19.31 22.40
C THR A 316 11.74 19.37 22.80
N GLU A 317 12.54 18.41 22.33
CA GLU A 317 13.91 18.19 22.83
C GLU A 317 14.99 18.37 21.76
N GLN A 318 14.62 18.60 20.49
CA GLN A 318 15.57 18.73 19.37
C GLN A 318 16.53 17.53 19.26
N ARG A 319 16.02 16.33 19.52
CA ARG A 319 16.73 15.05 19.40
C ARG A 319 15.74 13.89 19.28
N VAL A 320 16.23 12.71 18.91
CA VAL A 320 15.47 11.46 18.91
C VAL A 320 16.19 10.36 19.70
N ASP A 321 15.45 9.57 20.49
CA ASP A 321 15.98 8.42 21.25
C ASP A 321 15.16 7.16 20.92
N VAL A 322 15.28 6.67 19.68
CA VAL A 322 14.51 5.51 19.22
C VAL A 322 14.88 4.28 20.04
N PHE A 323 16.18 3.99 20.23
CA PHE A 323 16.63 2.82 20.99
C PHE A 323 16.16 2.84 22.44
N GLY A 324 16.36 3.96 23.15
CA GLY A 324 15.95 4.09 24.55
C GLY A 324 14.44 4.06 24.70
N PHE A 325 13.69 4.71 23.80
CA PHE A 325 12.24 4.69 23.83
C PHE A 325 11.67 3.30 23.56
N VAL A 326 12.17 2.59 22.54
CA VAL A 326 11.78 1.20 22.25
C VAL A 326 12.09 0.29 23.44
N SER A 327 13.28 0.46 24.05
CA SER A 327 13.66 -0.29 25.25
C SER A 327 12.65 -0.10 26.40
N ARG A 328 12.22 1.15 26.64
CA ARG A 328 11.22 1.48 27.69
C ARG A 328 9.83 0.91 27.38
N ILE A 329 9.33 1.06 26.16
CA ILE A 329 7.97 0.56 25.84
C ILE A 329 7.91 -0.97 25.80
N ARG A 330 9.02 -1.66 25.49
CA ARG A 330 9.11 -3.11 25.60
C ARG A 330 8.97 -3.63 27.03
N GLU A 331 9.13 -2.77 28.05
CA GLU A 331 8.80 -3.10 29.44
C GLU A 331 7.28 -3.14 29.67
N GLN A 332 6.51 -2.37 28.89
CA GLN A 332 5.05 -2.30 28.99
C GLN A 332 4.35 -3.35 28.12
N ARG A 333 4.92 -3.75 26.99
CA ARG A 333 4.39 -4.85 26.17
C ARG A 333 5.52 -5.55 25.43
N CYS A 334 5.55 -6.88 25.52
CA CYS A 334 6.63 -7.67 24.95
C CYS A 334 6.76 -7.45 23.43
N GLN A 335 8.00 -7.52 22.93
CA GLN A 335 8.31 -7.56 21.49
C GLN A 335 7.73 -6.42 20.64
N LEU A 336 7.42 -5.25 21.23
CA LEU A 336 7.09 -4.05 20.44
C LEU A 336 8.21 -3.78 19.43
N ILE A 337 7.83 -3.57 18.17
CA ILE A 337 8.71 -3.55 16.99
C ILE A 337 9.36 -4.93 16.82
N GLN A 338 8.84 -5.72 15.89
CA GLN A 338 9.16 -7.14 15.78
C GLN A 338 10.30 -7.44 14.80
N THR A 339 10.59 -6.55 13.86
CA THR A 339 11.62 -6.76 12.84
C THR A 339 12.59 -5.58 12.76
N ASP A 340 13.80 -5.86 12.31
CA ASP A 340 14.82 -4.87 11.95
C ASP A 340 14.33 -3.91 10.86
N MET A 341 13.58 -4.40 9.86
CA MET A 341 12.96 -3.54 8.83
C MET A 341 11.96 -2.54 9.42
N GLN A 342 11.16 -2.95 10.42
CA GLN A 342 10.26 -2.03 11.12
C GLN A 342 11.04 -0.99 11.92
N TYR A 343 12.18 -1.39 12.49
CA TYR A 343 13.06 -0.51 13.25
C TYR A 343 13.73 0.53 12.35
N SER A 344 14.29 0.13 11.20
CA SER A 344 14.88 1.05 10.22
C SER A 344 13.83 2.00 9.60
N PHE A 345 12.60 1.52 9.37
CA PHE A 345 11.50 2.34 8.85
C PHE A 345 11.11 3.49 9.81
N ILE A 346 11.23 3.30 11.13
CA ILE A 346 11.03 4.39 12.10
C ILE A 346 12.01 5.52 11.80
N TYR A 347 13.30 5.21 11.66
CA TYR A 347 14.31 6.21 11.35
C TYR A 347 14.09 6.85 9.98
N GLN A 348 13.69 6.07 8.98
CA GLN A 348 13.34 6.60 7.66
C GLN A 348 12.19 7.62 7.75
N ALA A 349 11.15 7.33 8.54
CA ALA A 349 10.03 8.25 8.76
C ALA A 349 10.42 9.51 9.54
N LEU A 350 11.31 9.39 10.53
CA LEU A 350 11.80 10.54 11.29
C LEU A 350 12.72 11.43 10.44
N LEU A 351 13.59 10.83 9.62
CA LEU A 351 14.43 11.57 8.69
C LEU A 351 13.59 12.29 7.63
N GLU A 352 12.58 11.61 7.09
CA GLU A 352 11.61 12.21 6.17
C GLU A 352 10.93 13.44 6.82
N TYR A 353 10.42 13.27 8.04
CA TYR A 353 9.77 14.36 8.76
C TYR A 353 10.74 15.51 9.06
N TYR A 354 11.99 15.21 9.42
CA TYR A 354 13.02 16.21 9.67
C TYR A 354 13.38 17.02 8.42
N LEU A 355 13.59 16.35 7.29
CA LEU A 355 14.07 16.98 6.06
C LEU A 355 13.02 17.83 5.36
N TYR A 356 11.74 17.45 5.43
CA TYR A 356 10.69 18.07 4.62
C TYR A 356 9.57 18.71 5.45
N GLY A 357 9.44 18.35 6.73
CA GLY A 357 8.39 18.87 7.60
C GLY A 357 6.97 18.58 7.11
N ASP A 358 6.05 19.47 7.47
CA ASP A 358 4.65 19.45 7.05
C ASP A 358 4.44 20.45 5.90
N THR A 359 4.37 19.94 4.67
CA THR A 359 4.15 20.73 3.45
C THR A 359 2.69 20.78 3.00
N GLU A 360 1.79 20.26 3.84
CA GLU A 360 0.35 20.25 3.55
C GLU A 360 -0.27 21.61 3.90
N LEU A 361 -1.13 22.10 3.02
CA LEU A 361 -1.77 23.39 3.11
C LEU A 361 -3.29 23.22 3.13
N ASP A 362 -3.93 24.05 3.95
CA ASP A 362 -5.35 24.34 3.79
C ASP A 362 -5.55 25.21 2.55
N VAL A 363 -6.64 24.97 1.81
CA VAL A 363 -7.00 25.77 0.63
C VAL A 363 -7.05 27.28 0.94
N CYS A 364 -7.51 27.66 2.14
CA CYS A 364 -7.56 29.07 2.57
C CYS A 364 -6.18 29.70 2.73
N SER A 365 -5.13 28.89 2.91
CA SER A 365 -3.74 29.35 3.10
C SER A 365 -2.95 29.38 1.79
N LEU A 366 -3.52 28.92 0.67
CA LEU A 366 -2.83 28.76 -0.60
C LEU A 366 -2.29 30.09 -1.15
N GLU A 367 -3.12 31.14 -1.17
CA GLU A 367 -2.74 32.45 -1.71
C GLU A 367 -1.55 33.06 -0.94
N GLY A 368 -1.60 33.00 0.40
CA GLY A 368 -0.51 33.47 1.26
C GLY A 368 0.78 32.66 1.08
N HIS A 369 0.65 31.34 0.92
CA HIS A 369 1.80 30.48 0.66
C HIS A 369 2.45 30.79 -0.71
N LEU A 370 1.65 30.94 -1.77
CA LEU A 370 2.14 31.32 -3.10
C LEU A 370 2.83 32.68 -3.09
N HIS A 371 2.25 33.66 -2.39
CA HIS A 371 2.89 34.96 -2.22
C HIS A 371 4.26 34.84 -1.54
N GLY A 372 4.40 33.96 -0.55
CA GLY A 372 5.67 33.66 0.11
C GLY A 372 6.70 32.98 -0.82
N LEU A 373 6.24 32.03 -1.66
CA LEU A 373 7.10 31.33 -2.61
C LEU A 373 7.64 32.24 -3.72
N HIS A 374 6.86 33.24 -4.16
CA HIS A 374 7.24 34.17 -5.22
C HIS A 374 7.93 35.45 -4.73
N ASN A 375 7.75 35.86 -3.47
CA ASN A 375 8.25 37.16 -2.95
C ASN A 375 9.29 37.03 -1.81
N THR A 376 10.41 36.33 -2.02
CA THR A 376 11.54 36.38 -1.08
C THR A 376 12.32 37.69 -1.24
N ARG A 377 12.35 38.51 -0.17
CA ARG A 377 12.91 39.88 -0.14
C ARG A 377 14.43 39.97 0.12
N ALA A 378 15.18 38.87 0.16
CA ALA A 378 16.62 38.91 0.44
C ALA A 378 17.45 38.85 -0.87
N PRO A 379 18.47 39.72 -1.07
CA PRO A 379 19.24 39.81 -2.33
C PRO A 379 20.09 38.57 -2.71
N HIS A 380 20.03 37.50 -1.92
CA HIS A 380 20.72 36.22 -2.16
C HIS A 380 19.84 34.99 -1.87
N ASP A 381 18.55 35.18 -1.54
CA ASP A 381 17.60 34.08 -1.42
C ASP A 381 17.18 33.63 -2.81
N ARG A 382 17.35 32.34 -3.10
CA ARG A 382 16.70 31.71 -4.24
C ARG A 382 15.19 31.79 -4.01
N LEU A 383 14.40 31.93 -5.07
CA LEU A 383 12.93 31.97 -4.99
C LEU A 383 12.45 30.75 -4.19
N GLY A 384 11.52 30.92 -3.24
CA GLY A 384 11.08 29.83 -2.35
C GLY A 384 10.61 28.59 -3.12
N LEU A 385 9.99 28.80 -4.28
CA LEU A 385 9.59 27.73 -5.20
C LEU A 385 10.78 26.94 -5.78
N GLU A 386 11.86 27.62 -6.16
CA GLU A 386 13.07 26.95 -6.68
C GLU A 386 13.74 26.14 -5.57
N GLU A 387 13.69 26.63 -4.33
CA GLU A 387 14.23 25.93 -3.18
C GLU A 387 13.45 24.64 -2.90
N GLU A 388 12.11 24.71 -2.82
CA GLU A 388 11.27 23.50 -2.69
C GLU A 388 11.56 22.50 -3.81
N PHE A 389 11.60 22.95 -5.06
CA PHE A 389 11.86 22.08 -6.21
C PHE A 389 13.28 21.48 -6.21
N ARG A 390 14.27 22.24 -5.72
CA ARG A 390 15.65 21.77 -5.56
C ARG A 390 15.75 20.67 -4.52
N VAL A 391 15.06 20.83 -3.38
CA VAL A 391 14.99 19.82 -2.31
C VAL A 391 14.37 18.52 -2.83
N LEU A 392 13.38 18.59 -3.73
CA LEU A 392 12.86 17.42 -4.44
C LEU A 392 13.90 16.73 -5.33
N HIS A 393 14.98 17.40 -5.75
CA HIS A 393 16.01 16.86 -6.64
C HIS A 393 17.25 16.33 -5.88
N SER A 394 17.66 16.98 -4.79
CA SER A 394 18.90 16.65 -4.06
C SER A 394 18.80 15.32 -3.31
N ASN A 395 17.65 15.01 -2.73
CA ASN A 395 17.54 13.93 -1.75
C ASN A 395 17.02 12.59 -2.32
N LEU A 396 16.52 12.57 -3.57
CA LEU A 396 16.22 11.33 -4.27
C LEU A 396 17.48 10.52 -4.61
N ARG A 397 18.63 11.20 -4.77
CA ARG A 397 19.91 10.55 -5.11
C ARG A 397 20.50 9.74 -3.96
N SER A 398 20.14 10.03 -2.71
CA SER A 398 20.67 9.35 -1.52
C SER A 398 19.92 8.07 -1.15
N GLY A 399 18.70 7.86 -1.67
CA GLY A 399 17.87 6.68 -1.40
C GLY A 399 17.71 5.72 -2.59
N ALA A 400 18.01 6.16 -3.81
CA ALA A 400 17.72 5.40 -5.04
C ALA A 400 18.80 4.36 -5.43
N SER A 401 19.93 4.29 -4.70
CA SER A 401 21.10 3.52 -5.16
C SER A 401 21.20 2.07 -4.65
N SER A 402 20.20 1.53 -3.93
CA SER A 402 20.38 0.24 -3.23
C SER A 402 19.35 -0.85 -3.50
N PHE A 403 18.24 -0.56 -4.19
CA PHE A 403 17.25 -1.59 -4.53
C PHE A 403 16.76 -1.33 -5.95
N GLY A 404 16.48 -2.38 -6.74
CA GLY A 404 16.01 -2.29 -8.13
C GLY A 404 14.63 -1.63 -8.24
N ILE A 405 14.59 -0.31 -8.02
CA ILE A 405 13.39 0.56 -7.98
C ILE A 405 12.68 0.58 -9.33
N ASP A 406 13.35 0.27 -10.44
CA ASP A 406 12.71 0.31 -11.77
C ASP A 406 11.78 -0.89 -12.06
N ASP A 407 11.81 -1.98 -11.27
CA ASP A 407 11.07 -3.21 -11.60
C ASP A 407 9.78 -3.42 -10.78
N PHE A 408 9.57 -2.70 -9.67
CA PHE A 408 8.46 -3.02 -8.74
C PHE A 408 7.09 -2.56 -9.23
N ASN A 409 7.02 -1.48 -10.01
CA ASN A 409 5.78 -0.92 -10.54
C ASN A 409 5.79 -0.80 -12.07
N ARG A 410 6.72 -1.47 -12.76
CA ARG A 410 6.67 -1.53 -14.22
C ARG A 410 5.39 -2.22 -14.68
N VAL A 411 4.87 -1.77 -15.81
CA VAL A 411 3.75 -2.46 -16.46
C VAL A 411 4.30 -3.69 -17.18
N ILE A 412 3.86 -4.88 -16.76
CA ILE A 412 4.29 -6.16 -17.32
C ILE A 412 3.28 -6.59 -18.39
N LEU A 413 3.76 -6.90 -19.59
CA LEU A 413 2.95 -7.46 -20.68
C LEU A 413 3.05 -8.98 -20.72
N SER A 414 2.03 -9.64 -21.26
CA SER A 414 2.10 -11.08 -21.49
C SER A 414 3.17 -11.43 -22.53
N VAL A 415 4.02 -12.41 -22.24
CA VAL A 415 5.09 -12.85 -23.16
C VAL A 415 4.48 -13.47 -24.41
N LYS A 416 4.87 -12.97 -25.58
CA LYS A 416 4.45 -13.50 -26.89
C LYS A 416 5.00 -14.92 -27.07
N ARG A 417 4.19 -15.83 -27.60
CA ARG A 417 4.58 -17.24 -27.79
C ARG A 417 5.83 -17.34 -28.68
N GLY A 418 6.88 -17.99 -28.17
CA GLY A 418 8.12 -18.21 -28.90
C GLY A 418 9.05 -16.99 -29.00
N GLN A 419 8.76 -15.90 -28.27
CA GLN A 419 9.59 -14.69 -28.25
C GLN A 419 9.92 -14.29 -26.81
N GLU A 420 11.19 -14.40 -26.43
CA GLU A 420 11.69 -13.93 -25.13
C GLU A 420 11.74 -12.39 -25.08
N PHE A 421 11.68 -11.82 -23.87
CA PHE A 421 11.80 -10.37 -23.61
C PHE A 421 10.71 -9.49 -24.25
N THR A 422 9.55 -10.07 -24.53
CA THR A 422 8.37 -9.36 -25.06
C THR A 422 7.40 -8.89 -23.97
N ASP A 423 7.78 -8.97 -22.69
CA ASP A 423 7.00 -8.51 -21.54
C ASP A 423 7.25 -7.03 -21.18
N TYR A 424 8.20 -6.37 -21.86
CA TYR A 424 8.62 -5.01 -21.55
C TYR A 424 7.83 -3.96 -22.35
N ILE A 425 7.47 -2.89 -21.64
CA ILE A 425 7.06 -1.59 -22.20
C ILE A 425 7.54 -0.50 -21.24
N ASN A 426 7.96 0.66 -21.75
CA ASN A 426 8.38 1.79 -20.90
C ASN A 426 7.16 2.50 -20.31
N ALA A 427 6.56 1.85 -19.32
CA ALA A 427 5.40 2.34 -18.59
C ALA A 427 5.48 1.93 -17.12
N SER A 428 4.98 2.78 -16.24
CA SER A 428 4.94 2.57 -14.79
C SER A 428 3.52 2.76 -14.27
N PHE A 429 3.08 1.87 -13.38
CA PHE A 429 1.88 2.11 -12.58
C PHE A 429 2.11 3.24 -11.60
N ILE A 430 1.13 4.13 -11.52
CA ILE A 430 1.14 5.28 -10.62
C ILE A 430 -0.15 5.28 -9.80
N ASP A 431 -0.01 5.43 -8.50
CA ASP A 431 -1.12 5.52 -7.56
C ASP A 431 -1.94 6.81 -7.76
N GLY A 432 -3.27 6.66 -7.67
CA GLY A 432 -4.20 7.76 -7.59
C GLY A 432 -4.49 8.17 -6.15
N TYR A 433 -5.38 9.15 -5.97
CA TYR A 433 -5.78 9.60 -4.64
C TYR A 433 -6.54 8.53 -3.82
N ARG A 434 -7.42 7.77 -4.48
CA ARG A 434 -8.27 6.74 -3.83
C ARG A 434 -7.93 5.30 -4.19
N GLN A 435 -7.17 5.10 -5.25
CA GLN A 435 -6.98 3.79 -5.86
C GLN A 435 -5.51 3.61 -6.24
N LYS A 436 -4.95 2.43 -5.92
CA LYS A 436 -3.63 2.03 -6.39
C LYS A 436 -3.64 1.72 -7.88
N ASP A 437 -2.50 1.90 -8.55
CA ASP A 437 -2.35 1.60 -9.98
C ASP A 437 -3.40 2.32 -10.86
N TYR A 438 -3.85 3.51 -10.44
CA TYR A 438 -4.94 4.24 -11.08
C TYR A 438 -4.53 4.89 -12.39
N PHE A 439 -3.24 5.19 -12.56
CA PHE A 439 -2.67 5.66 -13.80
C PHE A 439 -1.59 4.71 -14.31
N ILE A 440 -1.40 4.71 -15.62
CA ILE A 440 -0.22 4.20 -16.29
C ILE A 440 0.51 5.39 -16.91
N ALA A 441 1.65 5.78 -16.33
CA ALA A 441 2.52 6.79 -16.91
C ALA A 441 3.47 6.13 -17.91
N THR A 442 3.36 6.50 -19.19
CA THR A 442 4.13 5.87 -20.27
C THR A 442 4.71 6.91 -21.22
N GLN A 443 5.78 6.54 -21.94
CA GLN A 443 6.29 7.35 -23.05
C GLN A 443 5.31 7.36 -24.23
N ALA A 444 5.45 8.33 -25.13
CA ALA A 444 4.75 8.29 -26.41
C ALA A 444 5.09 7.00 -27.17
N PRO A 445 4.11 6.35 -27.80
CA PRO A 445 4.38 5.24 -28.69
C PRO A 445 5.36 5.65 -29.80
N LEU A 446 6.34 4.78 -30.02
CA LEU A 446 7.17 4.75 -31.22
C LEU A 446 6.52 3.82 -32.25
N SER A 447 6.83 4.00 -33.53
CA SER A 447 6.30 3.16 -34.62
C SER A 447 6.44 1.65 -34.36
N HIS A 448 7.58 1.21 -33.82
CA HIS A 448 7.86 -0.19 -33.49
C HIS A 448 7.33 -0.65 -32.13
N THR A 449 6.75 0.25 -31.32
CA THR A 449 6.14 -0.07 -30.01
C THR A 449 4.63 0.17 -29.98
N ALA A 450 4.03 0.62 -31.09
CA ALA A 450 2.60 0.92 -31.17
C ALA A 450 1.73 -0.32 -30.90
N GLU A 451 2.18 -1.49 -31.36
CA GLU A 451 1.52 -2.77 -31.01
C GLU A 451 1.59 -3.06 -29.51
N ASP A 452 2.76 -2.86 -28.89
CA ASP A 452 2.94 -3.10 -27.45
C ASP A 452 2.11 -2.13 -26.60
N PHE A 453 1.97 -0.88 -27.06
CA PHE A 453 1.10 0.10 -26.43
C PHE A 453 -0.37 -0.35 -26.45
N TRP A 454 -0.89 -0.81 -27.59
CA TRP A 454 -2.26 -1.31 -27.67
C TRP A 454 -2.47 -2.62 -26.91
N ARG A 455 -1.45 -3.49 -26.89
CA ARG A 455 -1.42 -4.67 -26.03
C ARG A 455 -1.54 -4.30 -24.56
N MET A 456 -0.79 -3.28 -24.11
CA MET A 456 -0.89 -2.75 -22.75
C MET A 456 -2.30 -2.25 -22.43
N VAL A 457 -2.87 -1.42 -23.31
CA VAL A 457 -4.24 -0.88 -23.17
C VAL A 457 -5.28 -2.01 -23.09
N TRP A 458 -5.11 -3.07 -23.88
CA TRP A 458 -5.98 -4.25 -23.88
C TRP A 458 -5.84 -5.08 -22.59
N GLU A 459 -4.64 -5.54 -22.28
CA GLU A 459 -4.37 -6.45 -21.15
C GLU A 459 -4.79 -5.83 -19.81
N TRP A 460 -4.54 -4.53 -19.64
CA TRP A 460 -4.91 -3.78 -18.43
C TRP A 460 -6.31 -3.16 -18.49
N ARG A 461 -7.07 -3.42 -19.56
CA ARG A 461 -8.46 -2.96 -19.77
C ARG A 461 -8.59 -1.45 -19.58
N CYS A 462 -7.67 -0.68 -20.15
CA CYS A 462 -7.67 0.77 -20.06
C CYS A 462 -8.74 1.34 -21.00
N HIS A 463 -9.61 2.21 -20.49
CA HIS A 463 -10.71 2.82 -21.26
C HIS A 463 -10.49 4.31 -21.54
N SER A 464 -9.41 4.88 -21.01
CA SER A 464 -9.08 6.30 -21.08
C SER A 464 -7.59 6.45 -21.39
N ILE A 465 -7.28 7.18 -22.47
CA ILE A 465 -5.91 7.56 -22.85
C ILE A 465 -5.83 9.08 -22.86
N VAL A 466 -4.84 9.65 -22.18
CA VAL A 466 -4.57 11.09 -22.15
C VAL A 466 -3.23 11.35 -22.82
N MET A 467 -3.28 12.09 -23.93
CA MET A 467 -2.13 12.52 -24.73
C MET A 467 -1.87 14.00 -24.49
N LEU A 468 -0.68 14.33 -23.99
CA LEU A 468 -0.28 15.68 -23.56
C LEU A 468 0.83 16.27 -24.44
N THR A 469 0.90 15.87 -25.70
CA THR A 469 1.92 16.30 -26.66
C THR A 469 1.32 16.28 -28.05
N GLU A 470 1.75 17.19 -28.92
CA GLU A 470 1.46 17.05 -30.34
C GLU A 470 2.32 15.93 -30.96
N LEU A 471 1.98 15.49 -32.17
CA LEU A 471 2.80 14.51 -32.92
C LEU A 471 4.20 15.07 -33.22
N LYS A 472 4.27 16.37 -33.53
CA LYS A 472 5.50 17.11 -33.76
C LYS A 472 5.44 18.45 -33.02
N GLU A 473 6.56 18.82 -32.39
CA GLU A 473 6.74 20.12 -31.74
C GLU A 473 8.11 20.66 -32.13
N ARG A 474 8.19 21.91 -32.60
CA ARG A 474 9.43 22.51 -33.12
C ARG A 474 10.16 21.63 -34.15
N GLU A 475 9.41 21.07 -35.11
CA GLU A 475 9.90 20.14 -36.15
C GLU A 475 10.47 18.80 -35.64
N GLN A 476 10.39 18.52 -34.33
CA GLN A 476 10.81 17.25 -33.76
C GLN A 476 9.62 16.33 -33.55
N GLU A 477 9.74 15.08 -34.01
CA GLU A 477 8.77 14.03 -33.70
C GLU A 477 8.75 13.76 -32.20
N LYS A 478 7.57 13.88 -31.59
CA LYS A 478 7.36 13.64 -30.16
C LYS A 478 6.54 12.38 -29.91
N CYS A 479 5.67 12.01 -30.84
CA CYS A 479 4.79 10.86 -30.75
C CYS A 479 4.49 10.30 -32.15
N PHE A 480 4.58 8.98 -32.31
CA PHE A 480 4.04 8.32 -33.48
C PHE A 480 2.50 8.32 -33.42
N GLN A 481 1.83 8.51 -34.55
CA GLN A 481 0.37 8.45 -34.60
C GLN A 481 -0.11 7.00 -34.48
N TYR A 482 -0.46 6.58 -33.27
CA TYR A 482 -0.88 5.22 -32.95
C TYR A 482 -2.40 4.99 -33.09
N TRP A 483 -3.13 5.89 -33.73
CA TRP A 483 -4.56 5.81 -33.98
C TRP A 483 -4.87 6.18 -35.44
N PRO A 484 -6.00 5.71 -36.02
CA PRO A 484 -6.35 6.06 -37.40
C PRO A 484 -6.87 7.49 -37.48
N SER A 485 -6.53 8.23 -38.55
CA SER A 485 -7.18 9.52 -38.83
C SER A 485 -8.64 9.33 -39.28
N GLU A 486 -8.91 8.26 -40.03
CA GLU A 486 -10.24 7.86 -40.50
C GLU A 486 -10.31 6.32 -40.57
N GLY A 487 -11.50 5.75 -40.35
CA GLY A 487 -11.72 4.30 -40.44
C GLY A 487 -10.94 3.52 -39.39
N SER A 488 -10.18 2.51 -39.82
CA SER A 488 -9.44 1.61 -38.93
C SER A 488 -8.00 1.37 -39.36
N VAL A 489 -7.11 1.15 -38.40
CA VAL A 489 -5.71 0.76 -38.60
C VAL A 489 -5.37 -0.45 -37.72
N THR A 490 -4.50 -1.34 -38.20
CA THR A 490 -4.10 -2.55 -37.47
C THR A 490 -2.63 -2.48 -37.06
N PHE A 491 -2.38 -2.71 -35.78
CA PHE A 491 -1.06 -2.83 -35.16
C PHE A 491 -0.92 -4.26 -34.59
N GLY A 492 -0.24 -5.14 -35.34
CA GLY A 492 -0.12 -6.56 -34.97
C GLY A 492 -1.49 -7.23 -34.79
N ASP A 493 -1.75 -7.75 -33.59
CA ASP A 493 -3.01 -8.43 -33.24
C ASP A 493 -4.18 -7.48 -32.91
N TYR A 494 -3.96 -6.17 -32.97
CA TYR A 494 -4.93 -5.15 -32.50
C TYR A 494 -5.37 -4.25 -33.65
N THR A 495 -6.68 -4.19 -33.89
CA THR A 495 -7.28 -3.24 -34.82
C THR A 495 -7.94 -2.12 -34.03
N VAL A 496 -7.60 -0.87 -34.37
CA VAL A 496 -8.16 0.34 -33.75
C VAL A 496 -9.02 1.01 -34.79
N GLU A 497 -10.28 1.26 -34.47
CA GLU A 497 -11.25 1.95 -35.32
C GLU A 497 -11.67 3.26 -34.67
N LEU A 498 -11.70 4.35 -35.45
CA LEU A 498 -12.25 5.63 -35.03
C LEU A 498 -13.76 5.64 -35.29
N SER A 499 -14.53 5.64 -34.21
CA SER A 499 -16.01 5.68 -34.28
C SER A 499 -16.59 7.08 -34.28
N GLY A 500 -15.85 8.06 -33.75
CA GLY A 500 -16.21 9.47 -33.77
C GLY A 500 -15.18 10.32 -33.07
N ASP A 501 -15.19 11.61 -33.35
CA ASP A 501 -14.41 12.60 -32.62
C ASP A 501 -15.22 13.86 -32.34
N SER A 502 -14.80 14.58 -31.30
CA SER A 502 -15.36 15.87 -30.92
C SER A 502 -14.24 16.80 -30.50
N GLN A 503 -14.26 18.01 -31.05
CA GLN A 503 -13.28 19.03 -30.74
C GLN A 503 -13.81 19.92 -29.60
N GLY A 504 -13.11 19.89 -28.47
CA GLY A 504 -13.29 20.86 -27.40
C GLY A 504 -12.41 22.09 -27.61
N GLU A 505 -12.44 23.03 -26.66
CA GLU A 505 -11.67 24.26 -26.73
C GLU A 505 -10.16 24.03 -26.60
N THR A 506 -9.74 23.15 -25.68
CA THR A 506 -8.33 22.90 -25.37
C THR A 506 -7.88 21.46 -25.59
N PHE A 507 -8.81 20.56 -25.97
CA PHE A 507 -8.50 19.17 -26.27
C PHE A 507 -9.50 18.57 -27.26
N THR A 508 -9.05 17.58 -28.02
CA THR A 508 -9.92 16.76 -28.88
C THR A 508 -10.21 15.43 -28.20
N LEU A 509 -11.45 14.98 -28.23
CA LEU A 509 -11.88 13.67 -27.75
C LEU A 509 -12.14 12.74 -28.93
N LYS A 510 -11.54 11.55 -28.95
CA LYS A 510 -11.77 10.52 -29.96
C LYS A 510 -12.35 9.27 -29.30
N ASP A 511 -13.45 8.77 -29.84
CA ASP A 511 -14.06 7.51 -29.46
C ASP A 511 -13.50 6.39 -30.33
N LEU A 512 -12.69 5.53 -29.73
CA LEU A 512 -12.00 4.44 -30.40
C LEU A 512 -12.62 3.09 -30.02
N VAL A 513 -12.66 2.16 -30.98
CA VAL A 513 -12.99 0.77 -30.74
C VAL A 513 -11.72 -0.06 -30.95
N LEU A 514 -11.19 -0.62 -29.88
CA LEU A 514 -10.05 -1.50 -29.90
C LEU A 514 -10.54 -2.94 -30.01
N THR A 515 -10.15 -3.64 -31.06
CA THR A 515 -10.55 -5.04 -31.32
C THR A 515 -9.32 -5.93 -31.39
N ARG A 516 -9.33 -7.02 -30.62
CA ARG A 516 -8.29 -8.06 -30.73
C ARG A 516 -8.67 -9.07 -31.81
N THR A 517 -7.90 -9.13 -32.88
CA THR A 517 -8.24 -9.88 -34.11
C THR A 517 -8.45 -11.38 -33.87
N ALA A 518 -7.63 -11.98 -33.00
CA ALA A 518 -7.70 -13.40 -32.67
C ALA A 518 -8.96 -13.80 -31.89
N GLU A 519 -9.49 -12.90 -31.05
CA GLU A 519 -10.59 -13.20 -30.10
C GLU A 519 -11.93 -12.62 -30.56
N LYS A 520 -11.93 -11.73 -31.55
CA LYS A 520 -13.11 -10.95 -32.00
C LYS A 520 -13.82 -10.22 -30.84
N GLN A 521 -13.09 -9.93 -29.78
CA GLN A 521 -13.57 -9.09 -28.68
C GLN A 521 -13.16 -7.65 -28.97
N SER A 522 -14.05 -6.73 -28.62
CA SER A 522 -13.82 -5.30 -28.72
C SER A 522 -14.04 -4.62 -27.37
N GLN A 523 -13.33 -3.52 -27.15
CA GLN A 523 -13.53 -2.62 -26.02
C GLN A 523 -13.51 -1.16 -26.49
N HIS A 524 -14.32 -0.33 -25.86
CA HIS A 524 -14.34 1.10 -26.13
C HIS A 524 -13.23 1.81 -25.37
N VAL A 525 -12.50 2.68 -26.06
CA VAL A 525 -11.41 3.47 -25.51
C VAL A 525 -11.61 4.93 -25.91
N ARG A 526 -11.65 5.85 -24.93
CA ARG A 526 -11.65 7.28 -25.22
C ARG A 526 -10.24 7.83 -25.17
N HIS A 527 -9.86 8.55 -26.22
CA HIS A 527 -8.58 9.23 -26.35
C HIS A 527 -8.77 10.74 -26.22
N PHE A 528 -8.13 11.32 -25.21
CA PHE A 528 -8.15 12.74 -24.88
C PHE A 528 -6.82 13.36 -25.32
N HIS A 529 -6.83 14.13 -26.41
CA HIS A 529 -5.65 14.79 -26.94
C HIS A 529 -5.64 16.26 -26.53
N PHE A 530 -4.79 16.63 -25.57
CA PHE A 530 -4.68 17.99 -25.05
C PHE A 530 -3.79 18.87 -25.92
N HIS A 531 -4.36 19.97 -26.41
CA HIS A 531 -3.73 20.96 -27.28
C HIS A 531 -3.32 22.24 -26.53
N GLY A 532 -3.74 22.38 -25.27
CA GLY A 532 -3.48 23.59 -24.47
C GLY A 532 -2.04 23.73 -23.95
N TRP A 533 -1.15 22.77 -24.22
CA TRP A 533 0.25 22.85 -23.78
C TRP A 533 1.12 23.54 -24.85
N PRO A 534 1.77 24.67 -24.55
CA PRO A 534 2.59 25.37 -25.55
C PRO A 534 3.88 24.61 -25.88
N GLU A 535 4.45 24.87 -27.06
CA GLU A 535 5.74 24.31 -27.46
C GLU A 535 6.90 24.76 -26.54
N ILE A 536 6.77 25.91 -25.88
CA ILE A 536 7.75 26.47 -24.94
C ILE A 536 7.05 26.77 -23.62
N GLY A 537 7.59 26.24 -22.52
CA GLY A 537 7.11 26.51 -21.17
C GLY A 537 5.85 25.74 -20.80
N ILE A 538 4.92 26.45 -20.18
CA ILE A 538 3.71 25.94 -19.52
C ILE A 538 2.49 26.75 -19.95
N PRO A 539 1.27 26.19 -19.87
CA PRO A 539 0.05 26.97 -20.12
C PRO A 539 -0.01 28.22 -19.24
N THR A 540 -0.56 29.30 -19.81
CA THR A 540 -0.75 30.58 -19.09
C THR A 540 -1.85 30.48 -18.05
N GLU A 541 -2.90 29.70 -18.35
CA GLU A 541 -4.08 29.49 -17.52
C GLU A 541 -4.30 28.00 -17.24
N GLY A 542 -4.82 27.67 -16.07
CA GLY A 542 -5.11 26.30 -15.65
C GLY A 542 -6.44 25.74 -16.14
N ARG A 543 -7.32 26.57 -16.71
CA ARG A 543 -8.70 26.19 -17.06
C ARG A 543 -8.78 24.96 -17.97
N GLY A 544 -8.00 24.95 -19.06
CA GLY A 544 -7.97 23.82 -19.99
C GLY A 544 -7.54 22.51 -19.31
N MET A 545 -6.59 22.58 -18.38
CA MET A 545 -6.12 21.42 -17.62
C MET A 545 -7.20 20.91 -16.65
N ILE A 546 -7.93 21.81 -16.00
CA ILE A 546 -9.07 21.47 -15.14
C ILE A 546 -10.17 20.77 -15.95
N ASP A 547 -10.49 21.29 -17.14
CA ASP A 547 -11.56 20.77 -17.98
C ASP A 547 -11.27 19.37 -18.54
N ILE A 548 -10.02 19.11 -18.97
CA ILE A 548 -9.62 17.75 -19.40
C ILE A 548 -9.62 16.77 -18.22
N ILE A 549 -9.10 17.15 -17.05
CA ILE A 549 -9.13 16.31 -15.84
C ILE A 549 -10.58 15.97 -15.48
N ALA A 550 -11.48 16.96 -15.48
CA ALA A 550 -12.90 16.73 -15.20
C ALA A 550 -13.55 15.80 -16.24
N SER A 551 -13.18 15.93 -17.51
CA SER A 551 -13.69 15.07 -18.60
C SER A 551 -13.21 13.62 -18.47
N VAL A 552 -11.94 13.42 -18.13
CA VAL A 552 -11.37 12.10 -17.85
C VAL A 552 -12.03 11.48 -16.62
N GLN A 553 -12.22 12.24 -15.53
CA GLN A 553 -12.91 11.77 -14.32
C GLN A 553 -14.35 11.32 -14.61
N ARG A 554 -15.10 12.06 -15.44
CA ARG A 554 -16.45 11.65 -15.88
C ARG A 554 -16.43 10.34 -16.67
N GLN A 555 -15.45 10.15 -17.56
CA GLN A 555 -15.30 8.91 -18.32
C GLN A 555 -15.00 7.72 -17.38
N GLN A 556 -14.14 7.90 -16.39
CA GLN A 556 -13.76 6.85 -15.45
C GLN A 556 -14.94 6.35 -14.60
N GLN A 557 -15.79 7.27 -14.16
CA GLN A 557 -17.03 6.95 -13.44
C GLN A 557 -17.98 6.07 -14.28
N GLN A 558 -17.95 6.21 -15.61
CA GLN A 558 -18.78 5.42 -16.54
C GLN A 558 -18.12 4.10 -16.95
N SER A 559 -16.79 4.02 -16.98
CA SER A 559 -16.02 2.87 -17.49
C SER A 559 -15.53 1.90 -16.40
N GLY A 560 -15.83 2.18 -15.13
CA GLY A 560 -15.50 1.30 -14.00
C GLY A 560 -14.09 1.49 -13.43
N ASN A 561 -13.54 2.71 -13.52
CA ASN A 561 -12.28 3.12 -12.85
C ASN A 561 -11.07 2.20 -13.11
N ARG A 562 -10.91 1.77 -14.37
CA ARG A 562 -9.70 1.07 -14.84
C ARG A 562 -8.51 2.01 -14.99
N PRO A 563 -7.26 1.54 -15.07
CA PRO A 563 -6.11 2.44 -15.18
C PRO A 563 -6.23 3.43 -16.34
N ILE A 564 -5.90 4.69 -16.09
CA ILE A 564 -5.85 5.77 -17.10
C ILE A 564 -4.45 5.79 -17.70
N VAL A 565 -4.33 5.59 -19.00
CA VAL A 565 -3.03 5.73 -19.68
C VAL A 565 -2.75 7.21 -19.88
N VAL A 566 -1.63 7.71 -19.39
CA VAL A 566 -1.21 9.11 -19.54
C VAL A 566 0.17 9.15 -20.16
N HIS A 567 0.31 9.84 -21.28
CA HIS A 567 1.59 10.00 -21.95
C HIS A 567 1.80 11.43 -22.47
N CYS A 568 3.06 11.81 -22.51
CA CYS A 568 3.56 12.93 -23.31
C CYS A 568 4.62 12.35 -24.26
N SER A 569 5.75 13.01 -24.47
CA SER A 569 6.88 12.42 -25.21
C SER A 569 7.64 11.39 -24.36
N ALA A 570 8.31 11.79 -23.28
CA ALA A 570 9.05 10.87 -22.40
C ALA A 570 8.19 10.20 -21.31
N GLY A 571 6.96 10.67 -21.10
CA GLY A 571 6.06 10.15 -20.07
C GLY A 571 6.43 10.58 -18.64
N ALA A 572 6.99 11.77 -18.45
CA ALA A 572 7.47 12.24 -17.14
C ALA A 572 7.04 13.68 -16.80
N GLY A 573 7.43 14.69 -17.59
CA GLY A 573 7.14 16.11 -17.28
C GLY A 573 5.65 16.45 -17.29
N ARG A 574 5.07 16.57 -18.49
CA ARG A 574 3.63 16.87 -18.67
C ARG A 574 2.74 15.77 -18.08
N THR A 575 3.11 14.50 -18.28
CA THR A 575 2.47 13.33 -17.66
C THR A 575 2.41 13.45 -16.15
N GLY A 576 3.53 13.77 -15.49
CA GLY A 576 3.60 13.95 -14.05
C GLY A 576 2.80 15.15 -13.58
N THR A 577 2.74 16.22 -14.37
CA THR A 577 1.93 17.41 -14.06
C THR A 577 0.43 17.07 -14.09
N PHE A 578 -0.05 16.38 -15.13
CA PHE A 578 -1.43 15.94 -15.22
C PHE A 578 -1.80 14.99 -14.07
N ILE A 579 -0.96 14.00 -13.77
CA ILE A 579 -1.23 13.05 -12.69
C ILE A 579 -1.19 13.74 -11.32
N ALA A 580 -0.23 14.63 -11.08
CA ALA A 580 -0.16 15.42 -9.85
C ALA A 580 -1.44 16.23 -9.66
N LEU A 581 -1.86 16.97 -10.68
CA LEU A 581 -3.08 17.78 -10.64
C LEU A 581 -4.33 16.93 -10.47
N SER A 582 -4.44 15.79 -11.16
CA SER A 582 -5.58 14.89 -10.97
C SER A 582 -5.71 14.44 -9.51
N ASN A 583 -4.59 14.08 -8.87
CA ASN A 583 -4.55 13.69 -7.46
C ASN A 583 -4.83 14.86 -6.51
N ILE A 584 -4.20 16.02 -6.73
CA ILE A 584 -4.36 17.20 -5.87
C ILE A 584 -5.79 17.75 -5.95
N LEU A 585 -6.34 17.91 -7.15
CA LEU A 585 -7.70 18.44 -7.33
C LEU A 585 -8.76 17.49 -6.75
N GLU A 586 -8.57 16.18 -6.83
CA GLU A 586 -9.46 15.23 -6.17
C GLU A 586 -9.37 15.35 -4.64
N ARG A 587 -8.17 15.53 -4.10
CA ARG A 587 -7.94 15.74 -2.67
C ARG A 587 -8.55 17.04 -2.18
N VAL A 588 -8.33 18.14 -2.89
CA VAL A 588 -8.91 19.46 -2.58
C VAL A 588 -10.44 19.36 -2.52
N LYS A 589 -11.08 18.73 -3.51
CA LYS A 589 -12.54 18.50 -3.50
C LYS A 589 -13.00 17.67 -2.30
N ALA A 590 -12.22 16.68 -1.87
CA ALA A 590 -12.59 15.74 -0.83
C ALA A 590 -12.32 16.25 0.60
N GLU A 591 -11.23 16.98 0.81
CA GLU A 591 -10.70 17.31 2.14
C GLU A 591 -10.52 18.81 2.39
N GLY A 592 -10.55 19.67 1.36
CA GLY A 592 -10.16 21.07 1.51
C GLY A 592 -8.66 21.28 1.74
N LEU A 593 -7.85 20.25 1.48
CA LEU A 593 -6.40 20.23 1.71
C LEU A 593 -5.63 19.95 0.41
N LEU A 594 -4.44 20.53 0.27
CA LEU A 594 -3.51 20.25 -0.82
C LEU A 594 -2.08 20.03 -0.30
N ASP A 595 -1.24 19.35 -1.08
CA ASP A 595 0.16 19.09 -0.73
C ASP A 595 0.93 18.79 -2.03
N VAL A 596 1.31 19.85 -2.75
CA VAL A 596 1.98 19.74 -4.06
C VAL A 596 3.33 19.05 -3.91
N PHE A 597 4.11 19.43 -2.88
CA PHE A 597 5.43 18.89 -2.60
C PHE A 597 5.43 17.36 -2.45
N GLN A 598 4.65 16.82 -1.50
CA GLN A 598 4.65 15.36 -1.27
C GLN A 598 3.99 14.62 -2.42
N THR A 599 3.04 15.24 -3.13
CA THR A 599 2.43 14.63 -4.31
C THR A 599 3.49 14.40 -5.38
N VAL A 600 4.24 15.44 -5.76
CA VAL A 600 5.30 15.34 -6.76
C VAL A 600 6.41 14.41 -6.30
N LYS A 601 6.80 14.46 -5.02
CA LYS A 601 7.78 13.53 -4.46
C LYS A 601 7.33 12.08 -4.57
N SER A 602 6.08 11.77 -4.20
CA SER A 602 5.50 10.43 -4.31
C SER A 602 5.50 9.94 -5.76
N LEU A 603 5.17 10.81 -6.72
CA LEU A 603 5.24 10.47 -8.14
C LEU A 603 6.68 10.15 -8.57
N ARG A 604 7.67 10.92 -8.12
CA ARG A 604 9.09 10.69 -8.43
C ARG A 604 9.66 9.40 -7.85
N MET A 605 9.08 8.92 -6.74
CA MET A 605 9.41 7.62 -6.15
C MET A 605 8.85 6.43 -6.96
N GLN A 606 7.81 6.66 -7.77
CA GLN A 606 7.17 5.65 -8.60
C GLN A 606 7.67 5.71 -10.06
N ARG A 607 7.96 6.90 -10.59
CA ARG A 607 8.59 7.05 -11.91
C ARG A 607 9.59 8.19 -11.89
N PRO A 608 10.82 8.00 -12.38
CA PRO A 608 11.82 9.06 -12.38
C PRO A 608 11.34 10.31 -13.12
N HIS A 609 11.78 11.48 -12.63
CA HIS A 609 11.58 12.78 -13.28
C HIS A 609 10.12 13.25 -13.45
N MET A 610 9.16 12.69 -12.73
CA MET A 610 7.79 13.21 -12.71
C MET A 610 7.79 14.68 -12.28
N VAL A 611 7.12 15.54 -13.08
CA VAL A 611 7.22 17.02 -13.02
C VAL A 611 8.69 17.47 -13.17
N GLN A 612 9.10 17.72 -14.41
CA GLN A 612 10.51 17.84 -14.79
C GLN A 612 11.14 19.20 -14.53
N THR A 613 10.34 20.29 -14.58
CA THR A 613 10.84 21.66 -14.47
C THR A 613 10.18 22.41 -13.32
N VAL A 614 10.86 23.46 -12.82
CA VAL A 614 10.30 24.37 -11.81
C VAL A 614 9.02 25.02 -12.33
N GLU A 615 9.01 25.39 -13.61
CA GLU A 615 7.82 25.91 -14.31
C GLU A 615 6.61 24.96 -14.24
N GLN A 616 6.83 23.65 -14.42
CA GLN A 616 5.76 22.66 -14.27
C GLN A 616 5.28 22.52 -12.82
N TYR A 617 6.21 22.65 -11.86
CA TYR A 617 5.89 22.63 -10.44
C TYR A 617 5.09 23.88 -10.02
N ASP A 618 5.47 25.07 -10.50
CA ASP A 618 4.70 26.31 -10.36
C ASP A 618 3.30 26.16 -10.95
N PHE A 619 3.21 25.58 -12.16
CA PHE A 619 1.94 25.35 -12.83
C PHE A 619 0.99 24.49 -12.00
N CYS A 620 1.52 23.51 -11.24
CA CYS A 620 0.69 22.74 -10.32
C CYS A 620 -0.02 23.63 -9.30
N TYR A 621 0.70 24.57 -8.67
CA TYR A 621 0.10 25.51 -7.73
C TYR A 621 -0.90 26.44 -8.42
N ARG A 622 -0.54 27.01 -9.57
CA ARG A 622 -1.41 27.93 -10.32
C ARG A 622 -2.74 27.29 -10.72
N VAL A 623 -2.73 26.06 -11.21
CA VAL A 623 -3.97 25.34 -11.55
C VAL A 623 -4.83 25.08 -10.32
N VAL A 624 -4.23 24.81 -9.16
CA VAL A 624 -5.00 24.62 -7.91
C VAL A 624 -5.62 25.95 -7.46
N GLN A 625 -4.89 27.05 -7.58
CA GLN A 625 -5.43 28.39 -7.31
C GLN A 625 -6.62 28.69 -8.25
N ASP A 626 -6.44 28.53 -9.57
CA ASP A 626 -7.51 28.72 -10.56
C ASP A 626 -8.73 27.84 -10.23
N PHE A 627 -8.50 26.60 -9.82
CA PHE A 627 -9.58 25.69 -9.45
C PHE A 627 -10.34 26.18 -8.21
N VAL A 628 -9.65 26.64 -7.18
CA VAL A 628 -10.27 27.21 -5.98
C VAL A 628 -11.06 28.47 -6.32
N ASP A 629 -10.52 29.34 -7.17
CA ASP A 629 -11.18 30.59 -7.57
C ASP A 629 -12.45 30.32 -8.38
N ILE A 630 -12.39 29.39 -9.34
CA ILE A 630 -13.54 28.97 -10.16
C ILE A 630 -14.64 28.32 -9.31
N PHE A 631 -14.27 27.56 -8.29
CA PHE A 631 -15.20 26.79 -7.45
C PHE A 631 -15.29 27.34 -6.01
N SER A 632 -15.08 28.64 -5.80
CA SER A 632 -14.98 29.28 -4.48
C SER A 632 -16.20 29.09 -3.56
N ASP A 633 -17.36 28.76 -4.12
CA ASP A 633 -18.57 28.44 -3.35
C ASP A 633 -18.66 26.99 -2.83
N TYR A 634 -17.68 26.14 -3.13
CA TYR A 634 -17.68 24.76 -2.68
C TYR A 634 -17.59 24.68 -1.15
N ALA A 635 -18.49 23.93 -0.51
CA ALA A 635 -18.64 23.92 0.94
C ALA A 635 -17.37 23.50 1.71
N ASN A 636 -16.51 22.67 1.10
CA ASN A 636 -15.24 22.25 1.71
C ASN A 636 -14.13 23.33 1.64
N PHE A 637 -14.37 24.47 0.99
CA PHE A 637 -13.43 25.60 0.93
C PHE A 637 -13.80 26.72 1.89
N LYS A 638 -14.86 26.55 2.70
CA LYS A 638 -15.41 27.56 3.61
C LYS A 638 -15.21 27.19 5.08
#